data_AF-A0A8D2N616-F1
#
_entry.id   AF-A0A8D2N616-F1
#
_cell.length_a   1.000
_cell.length_b   1.000
_cell.length_c   1.000
_cell.angle_alpha   90.00
_cell.angle_beta   90.00
_cell.angle_gamma   90.00
#
_symmetry.space_group_name_H-M   'P 1'
#
loop_
_entity.id
_entity.type
_entity.pdbx_description
1 polymer ?
#
loop_
_entity_poly.entity_id
_entity_poly.type
_entity_poly.pdbx_seq_one_letter_code
_entity_poly.pdbx_strand_id
1 'polypeptide(L)'
;HEQHKSTVVVTELKVKLHEDKMKELQAVRETLLRQHEAELLRVIKIKDNEIQRLQTLLNAVRDGAPDKVKTVLLSEAKEEAKKGFEVEKIKMQQEISELKGAKKQVEEALTMVIQADKMKAAEIRSVYHLHQEEITRIKRECEREIRRLVRAALCSSPHAPGVAWAELAFQGGTFCLKPGWGWRDSTREWLPVPGAGMDGRLLGIGNCSLAGWAGPGTGAQSSCGCPWIPGSLSSARAVCLGARALPDPALCQKPVVETFYGYDEEASLESDGSSISYQTDRTDQTPCTPEDDLEEGMAKEETELRFRQLTMEYQALQRAYALLQEQVGGTLDAEREVKTREQLQAEIHRSQAQIEDLEKALAEQGQDMKWIEEKQALYRRNQELVEKIRQMEAEEARLKHDVQDAKDQNELLEFRILELEERERRSPAITFHHGPFTEGKSPLQVYCEAEGVTDIVVAELMKKLDILGDNANLTNEEQVVIIQARTVLTLAEKWLQQIEVTESALQQKMLDLENEKELFSKQKGYLDDELDFRKQSLDQAHKQILELEAMLYDALQQEAGAKISELLSEEEKEKLKSAVEQWKRQVMSELRERDAQILRERMELIQHAQQVGLGLAAREGQSWELSELGQFLFLFLFFSLAFILWS
;
A
#
# COMPACT_ATOMS: atom_id res chain seq x y z
N HIS A 1 7.03 -61.92 1.20
CA HIS A 1 6.00 -61.99 2.26
C HIS A 1 5.61 -60.59 2.76
N GLU A 2 6.56 -59.69 3.05
CA GLU A 2 6.27 -58.31 3.47
C GLU A 2 5.61 -57.44 2.39
N GLN A 3 6.04 -57.52 1.13
CA GLN A 3 5.36 -56.80 0.04
C GLN A 3 3.90 -57.22 -0.11
N HIS A 4 3.60 -58.50 0.04
CA HIS A 4 2.21 -59.00 -0.03
C HIS A 4 1.36 -58.48 1.15
N LYS A 5 1.94 -58.40 2.35
CA LYS A 5 1.29 -57.75 3.51
C LYS A 5 1.04 -56.27 3.26
N SER A 6 2.01 -55.55 2.69
CA SER A 6 1.87 -54.13 2.35
C SER A 6 0.78 -53.90 1.31
N THR A 7 0.71 -54.75 0.27
CA THR A 7 -0.34 -54.66 -0.75
C THR A 7 -1.73 -54.89 -0.16
N VAL A 8 -1.89 -55.90 0.69
CA VAL A 8 -3.16 -56.20 1.37
C VAL A 8 -3.62 -55.02 2.23
N VAL A 9 -2.72 -54.45 3.05
CA VAL A 9 -3.03 -53.27 3.89
C VAL A 9 -3.43 -52.07 3.03
N VAL A 10 -2.72 -51.80 1.93
CA VAL A 10 -3.08 -50.71 1.02
C VAL A 10 -4.44 -50.94 0.35
N THR A 11 -4.76 -52.18 -0.03
CA THR A 11 -6.10 -52.49 -0.59
C THR A 11 -7.21 -52.35 0.44
N GLU A 12 -6.99 -52.79 1.68
CA GLU A 12 -7.95 -52.61 2.78
C GLU A 12 -8.18 -51.14 3.11
N LEU A 13 -7.11 -50.33 3.13
CA LEU A 13 -7.20 -48.88 3.33
C LEU A 13 -7.93 -48.19 2.17
N LYS A 14 -7.71 -48.61 0.93
CA LYS A 14 -8.44 -48.09 -0.24
C LYS A 14 -9.93 -48.41 -0.19
N VAL A 15 -10.29 -49.64 0.20
CA VAL A 15 -11.70 -50.03 0.35
C VAL A 15 -12.36 -49.25 1.48
N LYS A 16 -11.70 -49.11 2.65
CA LYS A 16 -12.21 -48.30 3.77
C LYS A 16 -12.39 -46.83 3.37
N LEU A 17 -11.40 -46.24 2.69
CA LEU A 17 -11.49 -44.86 2.20
C LEU A 17 -12.62 -44.68 1.19
N HIS A 18 -12.84 -45.67 0.31
CA HIS A 18 -13.96 -45.65 -0.63
C HIS A 18 -15.31 -45.75 0.09
N GLU A 19 -15.41 -46.64 1.08
CA GLU A 19 -16.61 -46.81 1.90
C GLU A 19 -16.94 -45.54 2.70
N ASP A 20 -15.94 -44.92 3.32
CA ASP A 20 -16.09 -43.66 4.06
C ASP A 20 -16.47 -42.50 3.13
N LYS A 21 -15.84 -42.41 1.94
CA LYS A 21 -16.23 -41.44 0.91
C LYS A 21 -17.68 -41.63 0.45
N MET A 22 -18.13 -42.87 0.27
CA MET A 22 -19.52 -43.16 -0.11
C MET A 22 -20.51 -42.82 1.00
N LYS A 23 -20.14 -43.03 2.27
CA LYS A 23 -20.94 -42.61 3.43
C LYS A 23 -21.03 -41.09 3.55
N GLU A 24 -19.93 -40.37 3.37
CA GLU A 24 -19.92 -38.90 3.36
C GLU A 24 -20.74 -38.34 2.21
N LEU A 25 -20.59 -38.88 0.99
CA LEU A 25 -21.40 -38.48 -0.17
C LEU A 25 -22.90 -38.71 0.07
N GLN A 26 -23.27 -39.85 0.66
CA GLN A 26 -24.65 -40.14 1.01
C GLN A 26 -25.18 -39.18 2.09
N ALA A 27 -24.38 -38.86 3.12
CA ALA A 27 -24.75 -37.90 4.15
C ALA A 27 -24.95 -36.47 3.60
N VAL A 28 -24.06 -36.03 2.70
CA VAL A 28 -24.18 -34.74 2.00
C VAL A 28 -25.43 -34.72 1.13
N ARG A 29 -25.69 -35.79 0.36
CA ARG A 29 -26.89 -35.92 -0.47
C ARG A 29 -28.18 -35.82 0.36
N GLU A 30 -28.25 -36.53 1.47
CA GLU A 30 -29.42 -36.47 2.36
C GLU A 30 -29.59 -35.08 3.00
N THR A 31 -28.49 -34.42 3.35
CA THR A 31 -28.53 -33.05 3.88
C THR A 31 -29.05 -32.07 2.84
N LEU A 32 -28.56 -32.17 1.60
CA LEU A 32 -29.04 -31.36 0.48
C LEU A 32 -30.51 -31.61 0.16
N LEU A 33 -30.97 -32.88 0.21
CA LEU A 33 -32.38 -33.22 0.02
C LEU A 33 -33.25 -32.60 1.11
N ARG A 34 -32.86 -32.71 2.39
CA ARG A 34 -33.59 -32.07 3.50
C ARG A 34 -33.60 -30.54 3.38
N GLN A 35 -32.50 -29.94 2.94
CA GLN A 35 -32.42 -28.50 2.65
C GLN A 35 -33.37 -28.10 1.52
N HIS A 36 -33.39 -28.87 0.44
CA HIS A 36 -34.29 -28.63 -0.69
C HIS A 36 -35.76 -28.76 -0.29
N GLU A 37 -36.12 -29.79 0.48
CA GLU A 37 -37.49 -29.96 1.02
C GLU A 37 -37.89 -28.79 1.94
N ALA A 38 -36.97 -28.33 2.80
CA ALA A 38 -37.22 -27.16 3.64
C ALA A 38 -37.39 -25.87 2.83
N GLU A 39 -36.62 -25.69 1.75
CA GLU A 39 -36.77 -24.56 0.82
C GLU A 39 -38.11 -24.62 0.09
N LEU A 40 -38.49 -25.80 -0.42
CA LEU A 40 -39.79 -26.02 -1.07
C LEU A 40 -40.95 -25.66 -0.14
N LEU A 41 -40.94 -26.12 1.11
CA LEU A 41 -41.96 -25.77 2.09
C LEU A 41 -42.00 -24.26 2.38
N ARG A 42 -40.84 -23.59 2.41
CA ARG A 42 -40.76 -22.15 2.60
C ARG A 42 -41.36 -21.40 1.41
N VAL A 43 -41.04 -21.81 0.19
CA VAL A 43 -41.58 -21.23 -1.05
C VAL A 43 -43.08 -21.47 -1.16
N ILE A 44 -43.56 -22.68 -0.88
CA ILE A 44 -45.01 -23.00 -0.86
C ILE A 44 -45.73 -22.06 0.09
N LYS A 45 -45.23 -21.89 1.32
CA LYS A 45 -45.83 -20.99 2.31
C LYS A 45 -45.88 -19.53 1.83
N ILE A 46 -44.82 -19.05 1.16
CA ILE A 46 -44.80 -17.70 0.57
C ILE A 46 -45.87 -17.58 -0.53
N LYS A 47 -45.96 -18.58 -1.42
CA LYS A 47 -46.93 -18.59 -2.52
C LYS A 47 -48.37 -18.70 -2.02
N ASP A 48 -48.64 -19.51 -1.00
CA ASP A 48 -49.97 -19.62 -0.39
C ASP A 48 -50.42 -18.30 0.24
N ASN A 49 -49.52 -17.60 0.94
CA ASN A 49 -49.80 -16.27 1.49
C ASN A 49 -50.10 -15.25 0.38
N GLU A 50 -49.35 -15.27 -0.72
CA GLU A 50 -49.59 -14.38 -1.87
C GLU A 50 -50.92 -14.70 -2.56
N ILE A 51 -51.26 -15.99 -2.71
CA ILE A 51 -52.54 -16.42 -3.24
C ILE A 51 -53.69 -15.92 -2.35
N GLN A 52 -53.58 -16.03 -1.02
CA GLN A 52 -54.59 -15.51 -0.08
C GLN A 52 -54.73 -13.98 -0.18
N ARG A 53 -53.62 -13.26 -0.31
CA ARG A 53 -53.58 -11.80 -0.50
C ARG A 53 -54.28 -11.40 -1.80
N LEU A 54 -53.90 -12.03 -2.92
CA LEU A 54 -54.50 -11.77 -4.24
C LEU A 54 -56.00 -12.11 -4.26
N GLN A 55 -56.41 -13.18 -3.59
CA GLN A 55 -57.83 -13.53 -3.42
C GLN A 55 -58.60 -12.44 -2.64
N THR A 56 -57.99 -11.89 -1.59
CA THR A 56 -58.59 -10.80 -0.80
C THR A 56 -58.76 -9.52 -1.62
N LEU A 57 -57.73 -9.14 -2.39
CA LEU A 57 -57.78 -7.98 -3.29
C LEU A 57 -58.82 -8.18 -4.41
N LEU A 58 -58.88 -9.37 -5.00
CA LEU A 58 -59.85 -9.72 -6.05
C LEU A 58 -61.30 -9.63 -5.54
N ASN A 59 -61.57 -10.09 -4.31
CA ASN A 59 -62.88 -9.98 -3.69
C ASN A 59 -63.27 -8.51 -3.44
N ALA A 60 -62.32 -7.67 -2.97
CA ALA A 60 -62.57 -6.25 -2.76
C ALA A 60 -62.86 -5.47 -4.07
N VAL A 61 -62.25 -5.86 -5.19
CA VAL A 61 -62.58 -5.33 -6.53
C VAL A 61 -63.98 -5.78 -6.95
N ARG A 62 -64.33 -7.06 -6.74
CA ARG A 62 -65.65 -7.63 -7.09
C ARG A 62 -66.79 -7.00 -6.31
N ASP A 63 -66.56 -6.63 -5.05
CA ASP A 63 -67.55 -5.95 -4.19
C ASP A 63 -67.70 -4.45 -4.49
N GLY A 64 -67.06 -3.94 -5.55
CA GLY A 64 -67.23 -2.56 -6.01
C GLY A 64 -66.56 -1.51 -5.12
N ALA A 65 -65.49 -1.88 -4.39
CA ALA A 65 -64.77 -0.98 -3.48
C ALA A 65 -63.32 -0.69 -3.94
N PRO A 66 -63.11 -0.05 -5.11
CA PRO A 66 -61.77 0.22 -5.65
C PRO A 66 -60.93 1.12 -4.74
N ASP A 67 -61.55 2.02 -3.97
CA ASP A 67 -60.85 2.87 -3.01
C ASP A 67 -60.23 2.07 -1.84
N LYS A 68 -60.87 0.97 -1.43
CA LYS A 68 -60.31 0.07 -0.42
C LYS A 68 -59.10 -0.68 -0.97
N VAL A 69 -59.14 -1.09 -2.24
CA VAL A 69 -58.02 -1.75 -2.94
C VAL A 69 -56.83 -0.80 -3.07
N LYS A 70 -57.06 0.45 -3.50
CA LYS A 70 -56.03 1.50 -3.59
C LYS A 70 -55.39 1.76 -2.23
N THR A 71 -56.20 1.85 -1.17
CA THR A 71 -55.71 2.08 0.20
C THR A 71 -54.85 0.91 0.71
N VAL A 72 -55.29 -0.34 0.49
CA VAL A 72 -54.53 -1.54 0.88
C VAL A 72 -53.19 -1.61 0.14
N LEU A 73 -53.18 -1.45 -1.19
CA LEU A 73 -51.95 -1.49 -1.99
C LEU A 73 -50.96 -0.38 -1.62
N LEU A 74 -51.44 0.84 -1.37
CA LEU A 74 -50.58 1.94 -0.91
C LEU A 74 -50.01 1.69 0.48
N SER A 75 -50.80 1.11 1.39
CA SER A 75 -50.32 0.76 2.74
C SER A 75 -49.26 -0.35 2.69
N GLU A 76 -49.43 -1.34 1.81
CA GLU A 76 -48.50 -2.45 1.64
C GLU A 76 -47.20 -1.99 0.97
N ALA A 77 -47.27 -1.13 -0.06
CA ALA A 77 -46.09 -0.54 -0.68
C ALA A 77 -45.26 0.28 0.33
N LYS A 78 -45.94 1.01 1.24
CA LYS A 78 -45.28 1.74 2.33
C LYS A 78 -44.61 0.81 3.35
N GLU A 79 -45.29 -0.24 3.77
CA GLU A 79 -44.74 -1.20 4.74
C GLU A 79 -43.61 -2.05 4.15
N GLU A 80 -43.66 -2.41 2.86
CA GLU A 80 -42.58 -3.15 2.18
C GLU A 80 -41.33 -2.28 2.01
N ALA A 81 -41.48 -1.02 1.61
CA ALA A 81 -40.38 -0.07 1.55
C ALA A 81 -39.73 0.15 2.94
N LYS A 82 -40.55 0.22 4.00
CA LYS A 82 -40.08 0.34 5.38
C LYS A 82 -39.34 -0.90 5.87
N LYS A 83 -39.82 -2.10 5.55
CA LYS A 83 -39.14 -3.37 5.88
C LYS A 83 -37.81 -3.50 5.14
N GLY A 84 -37.78 -3.16 3.85
CA GLY A 84 -36.54 -3.15 3.06
C GLY A 84 -35.47 -2.25 3.69
N PHE A 85 -35.85 -1.02 4.05
CA PHE A 85 -34.97 -0.09 4.74
C PHE A 85 -34.49 -0.60 6.10
N GLU A 86 -35.36 -1.20 6.92
CA GLU A 86 -34.98 -1.68 8.25
C GLU A 86 -34.02 -2.89 8.18
N VAL A 87 -34.18 -3.77 7.18
CA VAL A 87 -33.24 -4.89 6.94
C VAL A 87 -31.87 -4.37 6.53
N GLU A 88 -31.80 -3.42 5.60
CA GLU A 88 -30.53 -2.81 5.19
C GLU A 88 -29.87 -2.07 6.35
N LYS A 89 -30.63 -1.32 7.15
CA LYS A 89 -30.14 -0.65 8.35
C LYS A 89 -29.53 -1.62 9.35
N ILE A 90 -30.19 -2.75 9.64
CA ILE A 90 -29.66 -3.77 10.54
C ILE A 90 -28.37 -4.38 9.97
N LYS A 91 -28.34 -4.68 8.66
CA LYS A 91 -27.15 -5.21 7.99
C LYS A 91 -25.98 -4.24 8.07
N MET A 92 -26.20 -2.96 7.79
CA MET A 92 -25.18 -1.92 7.89
C MET A 92 -24.70 -1.73 9.33
N GLN A 93 -25.60 -1.80 10.32
CA GLN A 93 -25.22 -1.76 11.73
C GLN A 93 -24.34 -2.95 12.14
N GLN A 94 -24.65 -4.14 11.64
CA GLN A 94 -23.86 -5.34 11.86
C GLN A 94 -22.46 -5.21 11.23
N GLU A 95 -22.37 -4.78 9.96
CA GLU A 95 -21.09 -4.54 9.27
C GLU A 95 -20.24 -3.48 10.00
N ILE A 96 -20.85 -2.40 10.49
CA ILE A 96 -20.16 -1.40 11.31
C ILE A 96 -19.61 -2.02 12.60
N SER A 97 -20.35 -2.92 13.25
CA SER A 97 -19.90 -3.58 14.48
C SER A 97 -18.73 -4.54 14.22
N GLU A 98 -18.75 -5.27 13.10
CA GLU A 98 -17.69 -6.18 12.68
C GLU A 98 -16.42 -5.40 12.29
N LEU A 99 -16.57 -4.32 11.52
CA LEU A 99 -15.46 -3.44 11.16
C LEU A 99 -14.83 -2.79 12.40
N LYS A 100 -15.62 -2.41 13.41
CA LYS A 100 -15.10 -1.92 14.70
C LYS A 100 -14.29 -3.00 15.43
N GLY A 101 -14.75 -4.25 15.39
CA GLY A 101 -14.03 -5.39 15.96
C GLY A 101 -12.70 -5.65 15.24
N ALA A 102 -12.72 -5.71 13.92
CA ALA A 102 -11.51 -5.90 13.10
C ALA A 102 -10.50 -4.76 13.30
N LYS A 103 -10.97 -3.50 13.33
CA LYS A 103 -10.13 -2.34 13.64
C LYS A 103 -9.41 -2.51 14.98
N LYS A 104 -10.13 -2.91 16.02
CA LYS A 104 -9.55 -3.11 17.36
C LYS A 104 -8.45 -4.20 17.35
N GLN A 105 -8.69 -5.30 16.65
CA GLN A 105 -7.69 -6.37 16.52
C GLN A 105 -6.41 -5.88 15.81
N VAL A 106 -6.55 -5.07 14.76
CA VAL A 106 -5.41 -4.48 14.05
C VAL A 106 -4.64 -3.49 14.94
N GLU A 107 -5.35 -2.67 15.73
CA GLU A 107 -4.73 -1.75 16.69
C GLU A 107 -3.94 -2.48 17.79
N GLU A 108 -4.48 -3.60 18.30
CA GLU A 108 -3.80 -4.46 19.27
C GLU A 108 -2.55 -5.12 18.66
N ALA A 109 -2.66 -5.66 17.45
CA ALA A 109 -1.53 -6.25 16.72
C ALA A 109 -0.42 -5.22 16.44
N LEU A 110 -0.79 -4.00 16.03
CA LEU A 110 0.16 -2.90 15.82
C LEU A 110 0.90 -2.56 17.12
N THR A 111 0.18 -2.52 18.25
CA THR A 111 0.79 -2.25 19.56
C THR A 111 1.81 -3.33 19.94
N MET A 112 1.50 -4.61 19.68
CA MET A 112 2.42 -5.72 19.89
C MET A 112 3.66 -5.62 19.01
N VAL A 113 3.51 -5.29 17.73
CA VAL A 113 4.64 -5.10 16.79
C VAL A 113 5.53 -3.94 17.24
N ILE A 114 4.96 -2.81 17.63
CA ILE A 114 5.72 -1.66 18.15
C ILE A 114 6.52 -2.06 19.40
N GLN A 115 5.93 -2.87 20.29
CA GLN A 115 6.63 -3.34 21.48
C GLN A 115 7.78 -4.30 21.12
N ALA A 116 7.56 -5.22 20.18
CA ALA A 116 8.60 -6.12 19.68
C ALA A 116 9.75 -5.35 19.02
N ASP A 117 9.45 -4.32 18.23
CA ASP A 117 10.45 -3.48 17.58
C ASP A 117 11.27 -2.68 18.60
N LYS A 118 10.62 -2.14 19.65
CA LYS A 118 11.32 -1.51 20.77
C LYS A 118 12.29 -2.46 21.48
N MET A 119 11.89 -3.72 21.67
CA MET A 119 12.76 -4.76 22.27
C MET A 119 13.94 -5.08 21.35
N LYS A 120 13.70 -5.33 20.06
CA LYS A 120 14.77 -5.57 19.08
C LYS A 120 15.75 -4.41 18.99
N ALA A 121 15.26 -3.17 18.98
CA ALA A 121 16.12 -1.99 19.00
C ALA A 121 16.97 -1.91 20.28
N ALA A 122 16.45 -2.36 21.43
CA ALA A 122 17.22 -2.45 22.67
C ALA A 122 18.28 -3.56 22.63
N GLU A 123 17.95 -4.72 22.05
CA GLU A 123 18.90 -5.82 21.83
C GLU A 123 20.04 -5.41 20.90
N ILE A 124 19.74 -4.77 19.76
CA ILE A 124 20.76 -4.26 18.83
C ILE A 124 21.69 -3.27 19.54
N ARG A 125 21.15 -2.35 20.36
CA ARG A 125 21.97 -1.43 21.16
C ARG A 125 22.87 -2.17 22.16
N SER A 126 22.34 -3.19 22.83
CA SER A 126 23.10 -4.02 23.77
C SER A 126 24.25 -4.78 23.09
N VAL A 127 23.96 -5.42 21.95
CA VAL A 127 24.96 -6.13 21.14
C VAL A 127 26.04 -5.17 20.65
N TYR A 128 25.65 -3.97 20.19
CA TYR A 128 26.60 -2.94 19.78
C TYR A 128 27.53 -2.54 20.95
N HIS A 129 26.99 -2.35 22.15
CA HIS A 129 27.79 -2.05 23.34
C HIS A 129 28.77 -3.17 23.68
N LEU A 130 28.32 -4.43 23.66
CA LEU A 130 29.19 -5.60 23.89
C LEU A 130 30.30 -5.68 22.84
N HIS A 131 29.98 -5.45 21.56
CA HIS A 131 30.97 -5.46 20.49
C HIS A 131 32.01 -4.34 20.67
N GLN A 132 31.56 -3.16 21.10
CA GLN A 132 32.45 -2.04 21.40
C GLN A 132 33.40 -2.36 22.57
N GLU A 133 32.91 -3.04 23.61
CA GLU A 133 33.72 -3.52 24.72
C GLU A 133 34.77 -4.54 24.24
N GLU A 134 34.38 -5.48 23.39
CA GLU A 134 35.28 -6.51 22.84
C GLU A 134 36.37 -5.89 21.95
N ILE A 135 36.02 -4.94 21.09
CA ILE A 135 36.98 -4.16 20.31
C ILE A 135 37.98 -3.47 21.24
N THR A 136 37.52 -2.85 22.34
CA THR A 136 38.43 -2.23 23.30
C THR A 136 39.29 -3.25 24.06
N ARG A 137 38.80 -4.46 24.31
CA ARG A 137 39.58 -5.56 24.92
C ARG A 137 40.69 -6.02 23.99
N ILE A 138 40.36 -6.31 22.72
CA ILE A 138 41.32 -6.73 21.69
C ILE A 138 42.39 -5.67 21.51
N LYS A 139 42.02 -4.38 21.42
CA LYS A 139 43.00 -3.28 21.34
C LYS A 139 43.99 -3.30 22.50
N ARG A 140 43.52 -3.50 23.74
CA ARG A 140 44.40 -3.60 24.92
C ARG A 140 45.28 -4.84 24.88
N GLU A 141 44.80 -5.98 24.37
CA GLU A 141 45.59 -7.20 24.19
C GLU A 141 46.69 -7.03 23.16
N CYS A 142 46.37 -6.49 21.99
CA CYS A 142 47.34 -6.17 20.94
C CYS A 142 48.41 -5.20 21.46
N GLU A 143 48.02 -4.13 22.16
CA GLU A 143 48.99 -3.21 22.77
C GLU A 143 49.90 -3.89 23.81
N ARG A 144 49.38 -4.83 24.61
CA ARG A 144 50.18 -5.59 25.57
C ARG A 144 51.18 -6.48 24.84
N GLU A 145 50.77 -7.16 23.77
CA GLU A 145 51.65 -8.04 23.00
C GLU A 145 52.71 -7.25 22.23
N ILE A 146 52.37 -6.12 21.62
CA ILE A 146 53.34 -5.20 21.00
C ILE A 146 54.39 -4.77 22.03
N ARG A 147 53.96 -4.34 23.23
CA ARG A 147 54.88 -3.98 24.32
C ARG A 147 55.74 -5.16 24.80
N ARG A 148 55.26 -6.40 24.69
CA ARG A 148 56.03 -7.61 25.03
C ARG A 148 57.09 -7.88 23.96
N LEU A 149 56.71 -7.86 22.69
CA LEU A 149 57.59 -8.08 21.54
C LEU A 149 58.68 -7.01 21.43
N VAL A 150 58.34 -5.74 21.62
CA VAL A 150 59.32 -4.63 21.62
C VAL A 150 60.33 -4.82 22.75
N ARG A 151 59.91 -5.20 23.96
CA ARG A 151 60.84 -5.50 25.06
C ARG A 151 61.72 -6.71 24.78
N ALA A 152 61.16 -7.78 24.21
CA ALA A 152 61.95 -8.94 23.82
C ALA A 152 63.02 -8.58 22.77
N ALA A 153 62.65 -7.80 21.75
CA ALA A 153 63.58 -7.31 20.73
C ALA A 153 64.69 -6.42 21.34
N LEU A 154 64.33 -5.50 22.24
CA LEU A 154 65.28 -4.65 22.96
C LEU A 154 66.26 -5.44 23.83
N CYS A 155 65.80 -6.51 24.51
CA CYS A 155 66.66 -7.41 25.29
C CYS A 155 67.56 -8.31 24.42
N SER A 156 67.28 -8.44 23.12
CA SER A 156 68.00 -9.31 22.19
C SER A 156 69.14 -8.59 21.44
N SER A 157 69.27 -7.26 21.56
CA SER A 157 70.29 -6.46 20.88
C SER A 157 71.45 -6.09 21.84
N PRO A 158 72.66 -6.67 21.71
CA PRO A 158 73.73 -6.47 22.69
C PRO A 158 74.54 -5.17 22.51
N HIS A 159 74.20 -4.27 21.58
CA HIS A 159 75.01 -3.09 21.25
C HIS A 159 74.16 -1.82 21.04
N ALA A 160 73.66 -1.20 22.11
CA ALA A 160 73.26 0.22 22.10
C ALA A 160 73.19 0.80 23.53
N PRO A 161 74.27 1.43 24.04
CA PRO A 161 74.21 2.17 25.29
C PRO A 161 73.65 3.59 25.04
N GLY A 162 72.60 3.95 25.77
CA GLY A 162 72.31 5.33 26.17
C GLY A 162 71.72 6.27 25.13
N VAL A 163 70.43 6.11 24.79
CA VAL A 163 69.55 7.23 24.41
C VAL A 163 68.18 6.95 25.01
N ALA A 164 67.52 7.95 25.59
CA ALA A 164 66.18 7.83 26.15
C ALA A 164 65.18 7.30 25.11
N TRP A 165 64.51 6.17 25.37
CA TRP A 165 63.58 5.56 24.42
C TRP A 165 62.13 5.91 24.75
N ALA A 166 61.49 6.58 23.79
CA ALA A 166 60.15 7.13 23.87
C ALA A 166 59.06 6.05 24.00
N GLU A 167 58.01 6.37 24.75
CA GLU A 167 56.81 5.56 24.91
C GLU A 167 55.95 5.67 23.64
N LEU A 168 55.77 4.56 22.91
CA LEU A 168 54.88 4.50 21.75
C LEU A 168 53.43 4.43 22.23
N ALA A 169 52.65 5.47 21.92
CA ALA A 169 51.21 5.52 22.20
C ALA A 169 50.42 5.30 20.90
N PHE A 170 49.51 4.33 20.92
CA PHE A 170 48.55 4.10 19.85
C PHE A 170 47.25 4.86 20.18
N GLN A 171 46.99 5.98 19.49
CA GLN A 171 45.70 6.67 19.59
C GLN A 171 45.01 6.62 18.22
N GLY A 172 43.82 6.02 18.19
CA GLY A 172 42.90 6.16 17.06
C GLY A 172 43.39 5.62 15.70
N GLY A 173 44.32 4.65 15.67
CA GLY A 173 44.80 4.08 14.40
C GLY A 173 46.01 4.79 13.77
N THR A 174 46.59 5.79 14.45
CA THR A 174 47.80 6.49 13.99
C THR A 174 48.95 6.29 14.98
N PHE A 175 50.16 6.02 14.46
CA PHE A 175 51.38 5.95 15.26
C PHE A 175 51.96 7.35 15.41
N CYS A 176 52.01 7.87 16.65
CA CYS A 176 52.58 9.18 16.94
C CYS A 176 53.73 9.06 17.96
N LEU A 177 54.93 9.52 17.57
CA LEU A 177 56.01 9.89 18.49
C LEU A 177 55.77 11.35 18.92
N LYS A 178 55.67 11.64 20.22
CA LYS A 178 55.59 13.06 20.68
C LYS A 178 57.01 13.63 20.93
N PRO A 179 57.32 14.89 20.55
CA PRO A 179 56.65 15.81 19.60
C PRO A 179 57.53 16.17 18.38
N GLY A 180 56.87 16.49 17.26
CA GLY A 180 57.40 17.41 16.25
C GLY A 180 56.97 17.17 14.80
N TRP A 181 56.77 15.91 14.40
CA TRP A 181 56.57 15.55 12.99
C TRP A 181 55.51 14.46 12.84
N GLY A 182 54.60 14.61 11.88
CA GLY A 182 53.57 13.63 11.53
C GLY A 182 53.75 13.09 10.11
N TRP A 183 53.52 11.79 9.92
CA TRP A 183 53.54 11.12 8.61
C TRP A 183 52.14 11.15 7.98
N ARG A 184 52.03 11.55 6.71
CA ARG A 184 50.77 11.61 5.96
C ARG A 184 50.86 10.72 4.72
N ASP A 185 50.07 9.65 4.70
CA ASP A 185 50.18 8.58 3.69
C ASP A 185 49.90 9.03 2.24
N SER A 186 49.16 10.12 2.05
CA SER A 186 48.79 10.58 0.70
C SER A 186 49.91 11.30 -0.06
N THR A 187 50.96 11.81 0.61
CA THR A 187 52.04 12.59 -0.03
C THR A 187 53.46 12.07 0.28
N ARG A 188 53.60 11.06 1.16
CA ARG A 188 54.88 10.43 1.54
C ARG A 188 55.99 11.41 1.98
N GLU A 189 55.62 12.48 2.69
CA GLU A 189 56.59 13.43 3.26
C GLU A 189 56.26 13.75 4.73
N TRP A 190 57.29 14.11 5.51
CA TRP A 190 57.18 14.51 6.91
C TRP A 190 56.98 16.03 7.03
N LEU A 191 56.00 16.47 7.84
CA LEU A 191 55.74 17.91 8.09
C LEU A 191 55.57 18.23 9.60
N PRO A 192 55.92 19.46 10.05
CA PRO A 192 55.75 19.87 11.44
C PRO A 192 54.30 20.25 11.80
N VAL A 193 53.87 19.93 13.03
CA VAL A 193 52.50 20.20 13.55
C VAL A 193 52.54 21.23 14.69
N PRO A 194 51.85 22.39 14.59
CA PRO A 194 51.75 23.38 15.68
C PRO A 194 50.82 22.91 16.81
N GLY A 195 51.25 23.07 18.06
CA GLY A 195 50.68 22.40 19.25
C GLY A 195 49.60 23.14 20.05
N ALA A 196 49.02 22.42 21.03
CA ALA A 196 48.28 22.94 22.18
C ALA A 196 48.38 21.95 23.37
N GLY A 197 48.77 22.44 24.56
CA GLY A 197 48.75 21.72 25.86
C GLY A 197 47.32 21.44 26.34
N MET A 198 47.01 20.35 27.06
CA MET A 198 47.27 20.10 28.50
C MET A 198 46.70 21.24 29.38
N ASP A 199 45.77 21.09 30.33
CA ASP A 199 45.22 20.02 31.19
C ASP A 199 43.77 20.43 31.59
N GLY A 200 42.82 19.64 32.11
CA GLY A 200 42.85 18.38 32.84
C GLY A 200 42.33 18.55 34.30
N ARG A 201 41.20 17.87 34.62
CA ARG A 201 40.66 17.42 35.94
C ARG A 201 39.43 18.17 36.51
N LEU A 202 38.27 17.55 36.80
CA LEU A 202 37.85 16.38 37.64
C LEU A 202 37.49 16.75 39.09
N LEU A 203 36.21 16.50 39.47
CA LEU A 203 35.68 15.86 40.70
C LEU A 203 34.48 16.59 41.35
N GLY A 204 33.47 15.81 41.77
CA GLY A 204 32.72 16.10 43.01
C GLY A 204 31.17 16.08 42.98
N ILE A 205 30.60 14.87 43.07
CA ILE A 205 29.43 14.40 43.87
C ILE A 205 28.65 15.46 44.70
N GLY A 206 27.31 15.40 44.70
CA GLY A 206 26.52 15.83 45.88
C GLY A 206 25.02 16.14 45.68
N ASN A 207 24.19 15.21 46.16
CA ASN A 207 22.71 15.22 46.27
C ASN A 207 22.03 16.38 47.04
N CYS A 208 20.69 16.43 46.85
CA CYS A 208 19.59 16.79 47.78
C CYS A 208 18.99 18.21 47.76
N SER A 209 17.73 18.26 47.26
CA SER A 209 16.49 18.79 47.87
C SER A 209 16.54 20.03 48.77
N LEU A 210 15.67 21.01 48.48
CA LEU A 210 14.64 21.45 49.44
C LEU A 210 13.59 22.39 48.82
N ALA A 211 12.40 22.31 49.42
CA ALA A 211 11.14 22.91 49.05
C ALA A 211 10.93 24.32 49.65
N GLY A 212 9.97 25.02 49.04
CA GLY A 212 9.05 25.95 49.72
C GLY A 212 9.51 27.40 49.79
N TRP A 213 8.59 28.33 49.56
CA TRP A 213 8.06 29.23 50.60
C TRP A 213 6.82 29.96 50.05
N ALA A 214 5.90 30.22 50.99
CA ALA A 214 4.49 30.56 50.79
C ALA A 214 4.22 32.06 50.50
N GLY A 215 2.97 32.35 50.08
CA GLY A 215 2.40 33.68 49.81
C GLY A 215 2.20 34.59 51.04
N PRO A 216 1.50 35.74 50.90
CA PRO A 216 0.01 35.79 50.93
C PRO A 216 -0.55 36.83 49.91
N GLY A 217 -1.84 37.02 49.64
CA GLY A 217 -3.14 36.59 50.16
C GLY A 217 -4.22 37.55 49.64
N THR A 218 -5.50 37.15 49.79
CA THR A 218 -6.77 37.88 49.56
C THR A 218 -7.22 38.01 48.08
N GLY A 219 -8.44 37.67 47.64
CA GLY A 219 -9.62 37.16 48.32
C GLY A 219 -10.88 37.82 47.77
N ALA A 220 -11.57 37.18 46.82
CA ALA A 220 -13.00 37.40 46.55
C ALA A 220 -13.58 36.21 45.78
N GLN A 221 -14.55 35.54 46.40
CA GLN A 221 -15.31 34.41 45.90
C GLN A 221 -16.47 34.89 45.04
N SER A 222 -16.77 34.18 43.95
CA SER A 222 -18.16 33.81 43.63
C SER A 222 -18.19 32.53 42.79
N SER A 223 -19.04 31.63 43.24
CA SER A 223 -19.16 30.21 42.95
C SER A 223 -20.18 29.89 41.86
N CYS A 224 -19.83 28.99 40.94
CA CYS A 224 -20.72 27.93 40.42
C CYS A 224 -19.90 26.90 39.59
N GLY A 225 -19.98 25.61 39.98
CA GLY A 225 -19.54 24.45 39.17
C GLY A 225 -20.55 24.16 38.05
N CYS A 226 -20.29 23.38 37.00
CA CYS A 226 -19.50 22.14 36.85
C CYS A 226 -18.86 22.06 35.42
N PRO A 227 -18.54 20.90 34.81
CA PRO A 227 -17.20 20.30 34.77
C PRO A 227 -16.56 20.19 33.36
N TRP A 228 -15.23 20.37 33.34
CA TRP A 228 -14.17 19.77 32.48
C TRP A 228 -14.55 19.00 31.19
N ILE A 229 -14.15 19.56 30.02
CA ILE A 229 -13.43 18.87 28.93
C ILE A 229 -12.47 19.91 28.27
N PRO A 230 -11.17 19.61 28.04
CA PRO A 230 -10.19 20.61 27.60
C PRO A 230 -10.09 20.76 26.08
N GLY A 231 -10.28 22.01 25.61
CA GLY A 231 -9.24 22.79 24.94
C GLY A 231 -8.69 22.32 23.59
N SER A 232 -9.35 22.76 22.51
CA SER A 232 -8.66 23.26 21.33
C SER A 232 -8.33 24.73 21.57
N LEU A 233 -7.08 25.15 21.32
CA LEU A 233 -6.79 26.49 20.81
C LEU A 233 -5.35 26.54 20.27
N SER A 234 -5.31 27.00 19.02
CA SER A 234 -4.14 27.22 18.18
C SER A 234 -3.31 28.43 18.64
N SER A 235 -2.00 28.32 18.41
CA SER A 235 -1.08 29.33 17.86
C SER A 235 -0.89 30.68 18.58
N ALA A 236 0.37 30.98 18.94
CA ALA A 236 1.09 32.14 18.38
C ALA A 236 2.60 32.17 18.73
N ARG A 237 3.35 32.76 17.77
CA ARG A 237 4.76 33.21 17.73
C ARG A 237 5.82 32.19 17.32
N ALA A 238 6.83 32.50 16.49
CA ALA A 238 7.12 33.55 15.51
C ALA A 238 8.55 33.28 14.96
N VAL A 239 8.68 33.22 13.63
CA VAL A 239 9.72 33.75 12.71
C VAL A 239 11.24 33.65 13.00
N CYS A 240 11.96 33.28 11.92
CA CYS A 240 13.34 33.59 11.47
C CYS A 240 14.32 32.40 11.49
N LEU A 241 15.11 32.05 10.47
CA LEU A 241 15.42 32.55 9.11
C LEU A 241 16.31 31.46 8.43
N GLY A 242 16.34 31.38 7.09
CA GLY A 242 17.53 30.92 6.37
C GLY A 242 17.32 29.88 5.26
N ALA A 243 16.96 30.34 4.08
CA ALA A 243 16.98 29.58 2.83
C ALA A 243 18.41 29.35 2.30
N ARG A 244 18.68 28.18 1.71
CA ARG A 244 19.54 28.07 0.52
C ARG A 244 19.22 26.83 -0.31
N ALA A 245 19.28 27.04 -1.63
CA ALA A 245 18.71 26.26 -2.70
C ALA A 245 19.43 24.95 -3.02
N LEU A 246 18.69 24.05 -3.68
CA LEU A 246 19.14 22.90 -4.47
C LEU A 246 20.15 23.29 -5.57
N PRO A 247 20.94 22.30 -6.04
CA PRO A 247 20.75 21.90 -7.44
C PRO A 247 20.75 20.37 -7.68
N ASP A 248 20.35 20.04 -8.91
CA ASP A 248 19.91 18.78 -9.54
C ASP A 248 20.71 17.46 -9.37
N PRO A 249 20.05 16.31 -9.64
CA PRO A 249 20.68 14.99 -9.73
C PRO A 249 20.99 14.61 -11.19
N ALA A 250 22.26 14.49 -11.54
CA ALA A 250 22.67 13.76 -12.74
C ALA A 250 24.09 13.19 -12.58
N LEU A 251 24.26 11.97 -13.12
CA LEU A 251 25.51 11.20 -13.31
C LEU A 251 25.91 10.26 -12.16
N CYS A 252 25.26 9.10 -12.13
CA CYS A 252 25.85 7.86 -11.66
C CYS A 252 26.20 7.01 -12.90
N GLN A 253 27.48 6.96 -13.30
CA GLN A 253 28.01 5.92 -14.19
C GLN A 253 29.50 5.61 -13.90
N LYS A 254 29.70 4.37 -13.44
CA LYS A 254 30.83 3.42 -13.66
C LYS A 254 32.12 3.55 -12.82
N PRO A 255 32.89 2.45 -12.64
CA PRO A 255 32.56 1.02 -12.82
C PRO A 255 32.93 0.13 -11.63
N VAL A 256 32.21 -0.98 -11.52
CA VAL A 256 32.67 -2.22 -10.86
C VAL A 256 33.91 -2.71 -11.60
N VAL A 257 35.00 -2.92 -10.88
CA VAL A 257 36.15 -3.68 -11.40
C VAL A 257 35.97 -5.11 -10.90
N GLU A 258 35.50 -5.98 -11.79
CA GLU A 258 35.64 -7.43 -11.66
C GLU A 258 37.12 -7.79 -11.80
N THR A 259 37.72 -8.38 -10.77
CA THR A 259 38.98 -9.10 -10.93
C THR A 259 38.69 -10.59 -11.05
N PHE A 260 38.67 -11.04 -12.30
CA PHE A 260 38.67 -12.41 -12.76
C PHE A 260 39.95 -13.12 -12.30
N TYR A 261 39.82 -14.26 -11.60
CA TYR A 261 40.94 -15.13 -11.24
C TYR A 261 41.12 -16.15 -12.38
N GLY A 262 42.10 -15.92 -13.26
CA GLY A 262 42.51 -16.86 -14.29
C GLY A 262 43.75 -17.64 -13.85
N TYR A 263 43.64 -18.96 -13.79
CA TYR A 263 44.78 -19.87 -13.84
C TYR A 263 45.30 -19.90 -15.27
N ASP A 264 46.62 -19.78 -15.46
CA ASP A 264 47.29 -20.38 -16.60
C ASP A 264 48.70 -20.83 -16.21
N GLU A 265 49.03 -22.07 -16.59
CA GLU A 265 50.33 -22.71 -16.41
C GLU A 265 51.25 -22.46 -17.61
N GLU A 266 52.55 -22.60 -17.34
CA GLU A 266 53.67 -22.80 -18.28
C GLU A 266 54.06 -21.68 -19.26
N ALA A 267 55.26 -21.10 -19.04
CA ALA A 267 56.38 -21.13 -20.02
C ALA A 267 57.64 -20.39 -19.51
N SER A 268 58.74 -21.15 -19.42
CA SER A 268 60.01 -20.91 -20.13
C SER A 268 60.95 -19.73 -19.78
N LEU A 269 62.11 -20.12 -19.19
CA LEU A 269 63.53 -19.82 -19.55
C LEU A 269 64.14 -18.39 -19.51
N GLU A 270 65.44 -18.42 -19.12
CA GLU A 270 66.57 -17.50 -19.42
C GLU A 270 66.62 -16.15 -18.66
N SER A 271 67.75 -15.51 -18.35
CA SER A 271 69.19 -15.81 -18.29
C SER A 271 69.86 -14.55 -17.69
N ASP A 272 70.97 -14.76 -16.99
CA ASP A 272 72.14 -13.86 -16.79
C ASP A 272 72.07 -12.56 -15.97
N GLY A 273 73.04 -12.44 -15.04
CA GLY A 273 74.09 -11.43 -15.26
C GLY A 273 74.69 -10.67 -14.06
N SER A 274 75.90 -11.10 -13.66
CA SER A 274 77.04 -10.33 -13.09
C SER A 274 77.07 -10.06 -11.56
N SER A 275 78.11 -10.31 -10.73
CA SER A 275 79.58 -10.58 -10.76
C SER A 275 80.45 -9.43 -10.20
N ILE A 276 81.26 -9.71 -9.16
CA ILE A 276 82.60 -9.12 -8.88
C ILE A 276 83.31 -9.99 -7.80
N SER A 277 84.34 -10.78 -8.16
CA SER A 277 85.81 -10.58 -8.04
C SER A 277 86.32 -10.49 -6.58
N TYR A 278 87.34 -11.25 -6.15
CA TYR A 278 88.76 -11.11 -6.52
C TYR A 278 89.53 -12.45 -6.69
N GLN A 279 90.49 -12.41 -7.61
CA GLN A 279 91.59 -13.36 -7.83
C GLN A 279 92.91 -12.74 -7.34
N THR A 280 93.79 -13.57 -6.78
CA THR A 280 95.27 -13.57 -6.95
C THR A 280 95.73 -14.97 -6.56
N ASP A 281 96.19 -15.85 -7.45
CA ASP A 281 97.40 -15.92 -8.30
C ASP A 281 98.42 -16.93 -7.74
N ARG A 282 98.86 -17.83 -8.62
CA ARG A 282 99.82 -18.93 -8.43
C ARG A 282 101.09 -18.58 -9.19
N THR A 283 102.30 -18.72 -8.61
CA THR A 283 103.47 -19.30 -9.31
C THR A 283 104.65 -19.62 -8.37
N ASP A 284 105.30 -20.75 -8.66
CA ASP A 284 106.44 -21.37 -7.99
C ASP A 284 107.82 -20.78 -8.41
N GLN A 285 108.82 -20.74 -7.49
CA GLN A 285 110.18 -21.35 -7.62
C GLN A 285 111.18 -20.85 -6.53
N THR A 286 111.93 -21.84 -5.98
CA THR A 286 112.92 -21.96 -4.88
C THR A 286 114.32 -21.34 -5.16
N PRO A 287 115.39 -21.39 -4.29
CA PRO A 287 115.54 -21.69 -2.84
C PRO A 287 116.54 -20.77 -2.05
N CYS A 288 116.50 -20.81 -0.70
CA CYS A 288 117.66 -20.69 0.21
C CYS A 288 117.34 -21.45 1.52
N THR A 289 118.12 -22.47 1.86
CA THR A 289 118.12 -23.22 3.15
C THR A 289 119.16 -22.60 4.11
N PRO A 290 119.28 -22.98 5.42
CA PRO A 290 118.49 -23.92 6.25
C PRO A 290 118.05 -23.32 7.61
N GLU A 291 117.06 -23.92 8.30
CA GLU A 291 117.06 -24.28 9.75
C GLU A 291 115.64 -24.53 10.30
N ASP A 292 115.46 -25.73 10.88
CA ASP A 292 114.61 -26.13 12.02
C ASP A 292 113.08 -26.41 11.87
N ASP A 293 112.74 -27.57 11.30
CA ASP A 293 112.05 -28.74 11.93
C ASP A 293 110.92 -28.59 12.99
N LEU A 294 110.07 -27.54 13.02
CA LEU A 294 108.92 -27.49 13.97
C LEU A 294 107.55 -27.07 13.40
N GLU A 295 107.37 -26.86 12.09
CA GLU A 295 106.12 -26.28 11.54
C GLU A 295 105.17 -27.30 10.86
N GLU A 296 105.62 -28.52 10.55
CA GLU A 296 104.84 -29.51 9.78
C GLU A 296 103.89 -30.39 10.63
N GLY A 297 104.06 -30.39 11.97
CA GLY A 297 103.16 -31.08 12.90
C GLY A 297 101.87 -30.31 13.22
N MET A 298 101.98 -28.98 13.36
CA MET A 298 100.86 -28.10 13.71
C MET A 298 99.84 -27.98 12.57
N ALA A 299 100.29 -27.95 11.32
CA ALA A 299 99.40 -27.93 10.15
C ALA A 299 98.65 -29.26 9.93
N LYS A 300 99.25 -30.40 10.30
CA LYS A 300 98.59 -31.71 10.30
C LYS A 300 97.57 -31.83 11.42
N GLU A 301 97.86 -31.34 12.62
CA GLU A 301 96.88 -31.31 13.72
C GLU A 301 95.69 -30.39 13.42
N GLU A 302 95.92 -29.20 12.83
CA GLU A 302 94.85 -28.27 12.49
C GLU A 302 93.91 -28.85 11.41
N THR A 303 94.48 -29.52 10.39
CA THR A 303 93.68 -30.17 9.35
C THR A 303 92.91 -31.39 9.88
N GLU A 304 93.48 -32.12 10.83
CA GLU A 304 92.79 -33.25 11.50
C GLU A 304 91.67 -32.76 12.43
N LEU A 305 91.83 -31.61 13.11
CA LEU A 305 90.80 -30.97 13.91
C LEU A 305 89.64 -30.44 13.03
N ARG A 306 89.94 -29.81 11.89
CA ARG A 306 88.92 -29.38 10.92
C ARG A 306 88.15 -30.56 10.34
N PHE A 307 88.83 -31.68 10.07
CA PHE A 307 88.17 -32.90 9.60
C PHE A 307 87.23 -33.49 10.66
N ARG A 308 87.67 -33.55 11.93
CA ARG A 308 86.80 -33.97 13.05
C ARG A 308 85.59 -33.05 13.22
N GLN A 309 85.78 -31.73 13.11
CA GLN A 309 84.70 -30.75 13.20
C GLN A 309 83.71 -30.88 12.03
N LEU A 310 84.20 -31.00 10.80
CA LEU A 310 83.35 -31.20 9.61
C LEU A 310 82.57 -32.51 9.69
N THR A 311 83.16 -33.56 10.25
CA THR A 311 82.47 -34.84 10.47
C THR A 311 81.35 -34.71 11.50
N MET A 312 81.57 -33.95 12.57
CA MET A 312 80.53 -33.65 13.57
C MET A 312 79.38 -32.82 12.98
N GLU A 313 79.70 -31.80 12.19
CA GLU A 313 78.71 -30.96 11.49
C GLU A 313 77.91 -31.79 10.47
N TYR A 314 78.57 -32.66 9.70
CA TYR A 314 77.90 -33.56 8.77
C TYR A 314 76.93 -34.52 9.49
N GLN A 315 77.34 -35.09 10.62
CA GLN A 315 76.46 -35.93 11.44
C GLN A 315 75.33 -35.14 12.12
N ALA A 316 75.56 -33.88 12.47
CA ALA A 316 74.51 -33.00 12.99
C ALA A 316 73.50 -32.66 11.89
N LEU A 317 73.97 -32.38 10.67
CA LEU A 317 73.14 -32.11 9.51
C LEU A 317 72.35 -33.34 9.09
N GLN A 318 72.94 -34.54 9.09
CA GLN A 318 72.23 -35.79 8.82
C GLN A 318 71.13 -36.05 9.85
N ARG A 319 71.38 -35.75 11.14
CA ARG A 319 70.36 -35.86 12.18
C ARG A 319 69.27 -34.79 12.03
N ALA A 320 69.63 -33.55 11.71
CA ALA A 320 68.67 -32.47 11.44
C ALA A 320 67.82 -32.78 10.20
N TYR A 321 68.41 -33.33 9.14
CA TYR A 321 67.71 -33.78 7.95
C TYR A 321 66.77 -34.95 8.25
N ALA A 322 67.19 -35.93 9.07
CA ALA A 322 66.31 -37.02 9.52
C ALA A 322 65.12 -36.51 10.36
N LEU A 323 65.35 -35.55 11.26
CA LEU A 323 64.29 -34.92 12.06
C LEU A 323 63.35 -34.07 11.21
N LEU A 324 63.86 -33.35 10.20
CA LEU A 324 63.04 -32.64 9.24
C LEU A 324 62.27 -33.61 8.34
N GLN A 325 62.86 -34.73 7.93
CA GLN A 325 62.18 -35.78 7.18
C GLN A 325 61.10 -36.47 8.02
N GLU A 326 61.29 -36.60 9.34
CA GLU A 326 60.30 -37.11 10.28
C GLU A 326 59.18 -36.09 10.55
N GLN A 327 59.50 -34.79 10.62
CA GLN A 327 58.51 -33.71 10.74
C GLN A 327 57.72 -33.47 9.44
N VAL A 328 58.36 -33.57 8.28
CA VAL A 328 57.75 -33.38 6.95
C VAL A 328 57.08 -34.66 6.46
N GLY A 329 57.60 -35.84 6.84
CA GLY A 329 57.04 -37.16 6.51
C GLY A 329 55.94 -37.65 7.45
N GLY A 330 55.66 -36.92 8.54
CA GLY A 330 54.67 -37.30 9.56
C GLY A 330 53.32 -36.57 9.48
N THR A 331 53.14 -35.57 8.60
CA THR A 331 51.94 -34.72 8.60
C THR A 331 51.12 -34.70 7.31
N LEU A 332 51.58 -35.34 6.23
CA LEU A 332 50.77 -35.54 5.02
C LEU A 332 50.05 -36.90 5.09
N ASP A 333 49.15 -37.06 6.06
CA ASP A 333 48.07 -38.04 5.90
C ASP A 333 47.15 -37.43 4.84
N ALA A 334 47.40 -37.77 3.58
CA ALA A 334 46.66 -37.24 2.43
C ALA A 334 45.14 -37.41 2.61
N GLU A 335 44.69 -38.43 3.35
CA GLU A 335 43.28 -38.59 3.69
C GLU A 335 42.76 -37.54 4.69
N ARG A 336 43.60 -37.09 5.64
CA ARG A 336 43.23 -36.00 6.58
C ARG A 336 43.20 -34.65 5.89
N GLU A 337 44.13 -34.38 4.98
CA GLU A 337 44.12 -33.15 4.17
C GLU A 337 42.94 -33.10 3.20
N VAL A 338 42.61 -34.23 2.56
CA VAL A 338 41.40 -34.34 1.73
C VAL A 338 40.15 -34.12 2.57
N LYS A 339 40.04 -34.76 3.75
CA LYS A 339 38.90 -34.54 4.65
C LYS A 339 38.77 -33.10 5.14
N THR A 340 39.88 -32.44 5.51
CA THR A 340 39.84 -31.03 5.92
C THR A 340 39.49 -30.11 4.76
N ARG A 341 39.98 -30.40 3.55
CA ARG A 341 39.61 -29.66 2.34
C ARG A 341 38.13 -29.84 1.97
N GLU A 342 37.60 -31.06 2.04
CA GLU A 342 36.17 -31.34 1.83
C GLU A 342 35.30 -30.64 2.89
N GLN A 343 35.76 -30.62 4.14
CA GLN A 343 35.05 -29.98 5.25
C GLN A 343 35.02 -28.45 5.10
N LEU A 344 36.14 -27.84 4.69
CA LEU A 344 36.20 -26.41 4.33
C LEU A 344 35.36 -26.09 3.09
N GLN A 345 35.35 -26.97 2.08
CA GLN A 345 34.44 -26.82 0.94
C GLN A 345 32.97 -26.86 1.37
N ALA A 346 32.60 -27.78 2.27
CA ALA A 346 31.23 -27.85 2.79
C ALA A 346 30.85 -26.63 3.63
N GLU A 347 31.80 -26.00 4.33
CA GLU A 347 31.58 -24.73 5.04
C GLU A 347 31.41 -23.56 4.09
N ILE A 348 32.23 -23.47 3.03
CA ILE A 348 32.10 -22.44 2.00
C ILE A 348 30.71 -22.50 1.34
N HIS A 349 30.25 -23.69 0.94
CA HIS A 349 28.91 -23.84 0.34
C HIS A 349 27.79 -23.46 1.32
N ARG A 350 27.94 -23.80 2.62
CA ARG A 350 26.98 -23.40 3.65
C ARG A 350 26.94 -21.89 3.86
N SER A 351 28.10 -21.23 3.90
CA SER A 351 28.19 -19.78 4.00
C SER A 351 27.65 -19.08 2.75
N GLN A 352 27.88 -19.62 1.56
CA GLN A 352 27.31 -19.11 0.31
C GLN A 352 25.78 -19.20 0.31
N ALA A 353 25.21 -20.35 0.70
CA ALA A 353 23.75 -20.48 0.82
C ALA A 353 23.17 -19.49 1.85
N GLN A 354 23.84 -19.30 3.00
CA GLN A 354 23.44 -18.29 3.98
C GLN A 354 23.50 -16.86 3.42
N ILE A 355 24.50 -16.54 2.62
CA ILE A 355 24.61 -15.23 1.97
C ILE A 355 23.46 -15.03 0.98
N GLU A 356 23.16 -16.02 0.13
CA GLU A 356 22.05 -15.95 -0.83
C GLU A 356 20.69 -15.81 -0.14
N ASP A 357 20.47 -16.52 0.97
CA ASP A 357 19.24 -16.42 1.75
C ASP A 357 19.10 -15.04 2.41
N LEU A 358 20.20 -14.47 2.93
CA LEU A 358 20.22 -13.12 3.49
C LEU A 358 20.03 -12.04 2.42
N GLU A 359 20.59 -12.21 1.23
CA GLU A 359 20.41 -11.30 0.10
C GLU A 359 18.95 -11.31 -0.39
N LYS A 360 18.31 -12.48 -0.47
CA LYS A 360 16.87 -12.58 -0.75
C LYS A 360 16.03 -11.91 0.32
N ALA A 361 16.33 -12.15 1.60
CA ALA A 361 15.62 -11.51 2.70
C ALA A 361 15.76 -9.98 2.66
N LEU A 362 16.94 -9.47 2.30
CA LEU A 362 17.20 -8.04 2.15
C LEU A 362 16.46 -7.43 0.94
N ALA A 363 16.35 -8.16 -0.16
CA ALA A 363 15.57 -7.76 -1.33
C ALA A 363 14.07 -7.72 -1.03
N GLU A 364 13.55 -8.67 -0.26
CA GLU A 364 12.17 -8.68 0.24
C GLU A 364 11.90 -7.53 1.22
N GLN A 365 12.89 -7.13 2.02
CA GLN A 365 12.82 -5.96 2.91
C GLN A 365 12.69 -4.62 2.14
N GLY A 366 12.99 -4.59 0.85
CA GLY A 366 12.69 -3.47 -0.05
C GLY A 366 11.18 -3.16 -0.22
N GLN A 367 10.29 -4.04 0.28
CA GLN A 367 8.84 -3.78 0.33
C GLN A 367 8.46 -2.63 1.30
N ASP A 368 9.30 -2.30 2.28
CA ASP A 368 9.05 -1.18 3.20
C ASP A 368 8.94 0.18 2.48
N MET A 369 9.61 0.36 1.33
CA MET A 369 9.47 1.59 0.55
C MET A 369 8.08 1.76 -0.07
N LYS A 370 7.46 0.68 -0.55
CA LYS A 370 6.09 0.73 -1.07
C LYS A 370 5.09 1.04 0.04
N TRP A 371 5.29 0.49 1.24
CA TRP A 371 4.44 0.80 2.38
C TRP A 371 4.55 2.28 2.81
N ILE A 372 5.76 2.86 2.76
CA ILE A 372 5.96 4.30 3.04
C ILE A 372 5.23 5.16 2.00
N GLU A 373 5.31 4.82 0.72
CA GLU A 373 4.61 5.52 -0.36
C GLU A 373 3.09 5.44 -0.22
N GLU A 374 2.56 4.25 0.05
CA GLU A 374 1.13 4.03 0.30
C GLU A 374 0.65 4.78 1.55
N LYS A 375 1.41 4.76 2.64
CA LYS A 375 1.13 5.52 3.86
C LYS A 375 1.09 7.02 3.57
N GLN A 376 2.04 7.55 2.81
CA GLN A 376 2.06 8.96 2.41
C GLN A 376 0.91 9.33 1.47
N ALA A 377 0.52 8.43 0.56
CA ALA A 377 -0.66 8.62 -0.30
C ALA A 377 -1.96 8.65 0.54
N LEU A 378 -2.08 7.79 1.54
CA LEU A 378 -3.21 7.79 2.47
C LEU A 378 -3.27 9.07 3.29
N TYR A 379 -2.14 9.61 3.75
CA TYR A 379 -2.12 10.91 4.45
C TYR A 379 -2.61 12.06 3.58
N ARG A 380 -2.19 12.12 2.31
CA ARG A 380 -2.66 13.14 1.36
C ARG A 380 -4.16 13.03 1.14
N ARG A 381 -4.66 11.81 0.90
CA ARG A 381 -6.10 11.58 0.69
C ARG A 381 -6.93 11.89 1.94
N ASN A 382 -6.39 11.64 3.12
CA ASN A 382 -7.05 11.99 4.38
C ASN A 382 -7.10 13.51 4.59
N GLN A 383 -6.07 14.26 4.20
CA GLN A 383 -6.08 15.72 4.21
C GLN A 383 -7.16 16.30 3.28
N GLU A 384 -7.26 15.79 2.05
CA GLU A 384 -8.31 16.17 1.10
C GLU A 384 -9.71 15.92 1.67
N LEU A 385 -9.92 14.78 2.34
CA LEU A 385 -11.19 14.44 2.97
C LEU A 385 -11.52 15.37 4.14
N VAL A 386 -10.53 15.72 4.97
CA VAL A 386 -10.73 16.67 6.08
C VAL A 386 -11.10 18.06 5.57
N GLU A 387 -10.47 18.53 4.50
CA GLU A 387 -10.81 19.80 3.86
C GLU A 387 -12.22 19.77 3.27
N LYS A 388 -12.60 18.67 2.62
CA LYS A 388 -13.95 18.48 2.08
C LYS A 388 -15.01 18.43 3.17
N ILE A 389 -14.73 17.78 4.30
CA ILE A 389 -15.63 17.79 5.47
C ILE A 389 -15.82 19.22 5.98
N ARG A 390 -14.73 19.99 6.14
CA ARG A 390 -14.83 21.41 6.56
C ARG A 390 -15.66 22.26 5.61
N GLN A 391 -15.51 22.03 4.30
CA GLN A 391 -16.33 22.71 3.31
C GLN A 391 -17.82 22.37 3.47
N MET A 392 -18.15 21.08 3.60
CA MET A 392 -19.53 20.62 3.81
C MET A 392 -20.12 21.16 5.12
N GLU A 393 -19.33 21.24 6.19
CA GLU A 393 -19.75 21.82 7.48
C GLU A 393 -20.08 23.32 7.34
N ALA A 394 -19.29 24.07 6.56
CA ALA A 394 -19.55 25.48 6.29
C ALA A 394 -20.81 25.67 5.44
N GLU A 395 -21.02 24.83 4.43
CA GLU A 395 -22.24 24.84 3.61
C GLU A 395 -23.47 24.45 4.43
N GLU A 396 -23.36 23.45 5.32
CA GLU A 396 -24.43 23.08 6.25
C GLU A 396 -24.78 24.25 7.19
N ALA A 397 -23.78 24.95 7.72
CA ALA A 397 -24.00 26.12 8.56
C ALA A 397 -24.73 27.25 7.80
N ARG A 398 -24.37 27.49 6.54
CA ARG A 398 -25.05 28.46 5.67
C ARG A 398 -26.51 28.05 5.44
N LEU A 399 -26.75 26.81 5.03
CA LEU A 399 -28.10 26.31 4.76
C LEU A 399 -28.98 26.34 6.02
N LYS A 400 -28.42 26.10 7.21
CA LYS A 400 -29.15 26.26 8.47
C LYS A 400 -29.62 27.69 8.70
N HIS A 401 -28.79 28.68 8.34
CA HIS A 401 -29.18 30.07 8.42
C HIS A 401 -30.30 30.39 7.43
N ASP A 402 -30.17 29.98 6.16
CA ASP A 402 -31.19 30.20 5.13
C ASP A 402 -32.53 29.57 5.51
N VAL A 403 -32.52 28.37 6.10
CA VAL A 403 -33.72 27.69 6.61
C VAL A 403 -34.35 28.45 7.76
N GLN A 404 -33.55 29.06 8.65
CA GLN A 404 -34.08 29.87 9.73
C GLN A 404 -34.72 31.15 9.19
N ASP A 405 -34.08 31.84 8.25
CA ASP A 405 -34.61 33.04 7.62
C ASP A 405 -35.93 32.75 6.89
N ALA A 406 -36.03 31.61 6.21
CA ALA A 406 -37.26 31.17 5.57
C ALA A 406 -38.39 30.87 6.58
N LYS A 407 -38.06 30.34 7.77
CA LYS A 407 -39.06 30.14 8.84
C LYS A 407 -39.56 31.46 9.39
N ASP A 408 -38.66 32.40 9.66
CA ASP A 408 -39.01 33.73 10.17
C ASP A 408 -39.90 34.48 9.16
N GLN A 409 -39.61 34.34 7.86
CA GLN A 409 -40.47 34.84 6.78
C GLN A 409 -41.83 34.17 6.74
N ASN A 410 -41.89 32.84 6.93
CA ASN A 410 -43.15 32.10 6.94
C ASN A 410 -44.04 32.52 8.13
N GLU A 411 -43.45 32.68 9.32
CA GLU A 411 -44.16 33.22 10.49
C GLU A 411 -44.75 34.61 10.17
N LEU A 412 -43.97 35.49 9.52
CA LEU A 412 -44.46 36.81 9.10
C LEU A 412 -45.65 36.72 8.11
N LEU A 413 -45.60 35.78 7.17
CA LEU A 413 -46.68 35.54 6.22
C LEU A 413 -47.94 34.99 6.92
N GLU A 414 -47.78 34.10 7.89
CA GLU A 414 -48.89 33.61 8.72
C GLU A 414 -49.58 34.76 9.46
N PHE A 415 -48.81 35.68 10.05
CA PHE A 415 -49.39 36.89 10.67
C PHE A 415 -50.13 37.77 9.64
N ARG A 416 -49.58 37.91 8.42
CA ARG A 416 -50.22 38.69 7.36
C ARG A 416 -51.52 38.04 6.88
N ILE A 417 -51.57 36.72 6.77
CA ILE A 417 -52.79 35.97 6.42
C ILE A 417 -53.87 36.20 7.47
N LEU A 418 -53.54 36.06 8.76
CA LEU A 418 -54.48 36.32 9.85
C LEU A 418 -55.01 37.76 9.84
N GLU A 419 -54.15 38.74 9.51
CA GLU A 419 -54.55 40.13 9.37
C GLU A 419 -55.51 40.35 8.18
N LEU A 420 -55.31 39.62 7.08
CA LEU A 420 -56.17 39.68 5.90
C LEU A 420 -57.52 38.97 6.15
N GLU A 421 -57.52 37.83 6.83
CA GLU A 421 -58.75 37.10 7.22
C GLU A 421 -59.62 37.94 8.17
N GLU A 422 -59.03 38.65 9.13
CA GLU A 422 -59.76 39.56 10.02
C GLU A 422 -60.33 40.78 9.26
N ARG A 423 -59.64 41.27 8.22
CA ARG A 423 -60.18 42.30 7.31
C ARG A 423 -61.33 41.77 6.45
N GLU A 424 -61.25 40.52 6.00
CA GLU A 424 -62.32 39.86 5.25
C GLU A 424 -63.57 39.67 6.11
N ARG A 425 -63.43 39.21 7.36
CA ARG A 425 -64.55 39.12 8.31
C ARG A 425 -65.23 40.46 8.61
N ARG A 426 -64.48 41.56 8.56
CA ARG A 426 -64.98 42.93 8.78
C ARG A 426 -65.57 43.59 7.53
N SER A 427 -65.41 42.98 6.35
CA SER A 427 -65.97 43.48 5.11
C SER A 427 -67.40 42.95 4.90
N PRO A 428 -68.32 43.72 4.30
CA PRO A 428 -69.67 43.23 4.01
C PRO A 428 -69.60 42.01 3.07
N ALA A 429 -70.18 40.89 3.50
CA ALA A 429 -70.03 39.58 2.88
C ALA A 429 -70.44 39.56 1.40
N ILE A 430 -69.49 39.19 0.52
CA ILE A 430 -69.80 38.58 -0.78
C ILE A 430 -70.01 37.09 -0.49
N THR A 431 -71.25 36.64 -0.53
CA THR A 431 -71.65 35.25 -0.24
C THR A 431 -71.22 34.33 -1.39
N PHE A 432 -70.07 33.67 -1.28
CA PHE A 432 -69.70 32.58 -2.20
C PHE A 432 -70.46 31.30 -1.82
N HIS A 433 -71.27 30.78 -2.74
CA HIS A 433 -71.93 29.49 -2.58
C HIS A 433 -70.97 28.35 -2.96
N HIS A 434 -70.47 27.60 -1.98
CA HIS A 434 -69.60 26.45 -2.21
C HIS A 434 -70.34 25.28 -2.86
N GLY A 435 -70.02 24.96 -4.12
CA GLY A 435 -70.36 23.67 -4.75
C GLY A 435 -69.35 22.57 -4.37
N PRO A 436 -69.72 21.27 -4.42
CA PRO A 436 -68.83 20.17 -4.10
C PRO A 436 -67.67 20.07 -5.10
N PHE A 437 -66.43 19.96 -4.58
CA PHE A 437 -65.21 19.90 -5.39
C PHE A 437 -65.08 18.54 -6.10
N THR A 438 -64.87 18.56 -7.42
CA THR A 438 -64.57 17.37 -8.22
C THR A 438 -63.06 17.17 -8.31
N GLU A 439 -62.60 15.92 -8.22
CA GLU A 439 -61.17 15.56 -8.20
C GLU A 439 -60.47 15.98 -9.51
N GLY A 440 -59.40 16.77 -9.42
CA GLY A 440 -58.60 17.22 -10.56
C GLY A 440 -58.87 18.65 -11.07
N LYS A 441 -59.83 19.40 -10.49
CA LYS A 441 -60.06 20.82 -10.83
C LYS A 441 -59.76 21.72 -9.64
N SER A 442 -59.11 22.86 -9.90
CA SER A 442 -58.84 23.83 -8.82
C SER A 442 -60.13 24.49 -8.35
N PRO A 443 -60.23 24.91 -7.08
CA PRO A 443 -61.39 25.64 -6.57
C PRO A 443 -61.75 26.87 -7.42
N LEU A 444 -60.74 27.59 -7.91
CA LEU A 444 -60.92 28.74 -8.79
C LEU A 444 -61.55 28.34 -10.14
N GLN A 445 -61.13 27.20 -10.70
CA GLN A 445 -61.66 26.67 -11.94
C GLN A 445 -63.13 26.27 -11.83
N VAL A 446 -63.54 25.70 -10.69
CA VAL A 446 -64.96 25.36 -10.43
C VAL A 446 -65.83 26.63 -10.35
N TYR A 447 -65.32 27.70 -9.74
CA TYR A 447 -66.04 28.99 -9.71
C TYR A 447 -66.09 29.66 -11.08
N CYS A 448 -64.99 29.67 -11.83
CA CYS A 448 -64.96 30.23 -13.19
C CYS A 448 -65.93 29.46 -14.11
N GLU A 449 -65.93 28.12 -14.04
CA GLU A 449 -66.88 27.29 -14.80
C GLU A 449 -68.34 27.53 -14.39
N ALA A 450 -68.63 27.75 -13.10
CA ALA A 450 -69.98 28.07 -12.62
C ALA A 450 -70.48 29.44 -13.11
N GLU A 451 -69.57 30.40 -13.30
CA GLU A 451 -69.83 31.70 -13.92
C GLU A 451 -69.78 31.67 -15.46
N GLY A 452 -69.60 30.49 -16.07
CA GLY A 452 -69.54 30.30 -17.53
C GLY A 452 -68.23 30.77 -18.18
N VAL A 453 -67.19 31.02 -17.38
CA VAL A 453 -65.86 31.43 -17.81
C VAL A 453 -64.98 30.18 -17.99
N THR A 454 -64.85 29.71 -19.24
CA THR A 454 -64.06 28.51 -19.55
C THR A 454 -62.68 28.82 -20.13
N ASP A 455 -62.51 29.95 -20.82
CA ASP A 455 -61.24 30.38 -21.41
C ASP A 455 -60.94 31.83 -21.05
N ILE A 456 -59.87 32.04 -20.28
CA ILE A 456 -59.38 33.37 -19.90
C ILE A 456 -58.20 33.72 -20.79
N VAL A 457 -58.46 34.52 -21.83
CA VAL A 457 -57.39 35.04 -22.70
C VAL A 457 -56.92 36.39 -22.15
N VAL A 458 -55.75 36.40 -21.50
CA VAL A 458 -55.17 37.61 -20.87
C VAL A 458 -55.06 38.77 -21.86
N ALA A 459 -54.68 38.50 -23.11
CA ALA A 459 -54.60 39.49 -24.18
C ALA A 459 -55.96 40.15 -24.50
N GLU A 460 -57.06 39.39 -24.46
CA GLU A 460 -58.40 39.95 -24.68
C GLU A 460 -58.87 40.80 -23.49
N LEU A 461 -58.54 40.39 -22.27
CA LEU A 461 -58.84 41.15 -21.07
C LEU A 461 -58.04 42.45 -20.99
N MET A 462 -56.76 42.43 -21.34
CA MET A 462 -55.95 43.65 -21.46
C MET A 462 -56.54 44.61 -22.49
N LYS A 463 -56.95 44.12 -23.67
CA LYS A 463 -57.61 44.94 -24.69
C LYS A 463 -58.92 45.56 -24.18
N LYS A 464 -59.73 44.83 -23.42
CA LYS A 464 -60.96 45.34 -22.80
C LYS A 464 -60.66 46.41 -21.73
N LEU A 465 -59.60 46.23 -20.94
CA LEU A 465 -59.16 47.21 -19.95
C LEU A 465 -58.60 48.48 -20.59
N ASP A 466 -57.86 48.37 -21.70
CA ASP A 466 -57.37 49.54 -22.43
C ASP A 466 -58.54 50.37 -22.98
N ILE A 467 -59.55 49.72 -23.58
CA ILE A 467 -60.78 50.40 -24.05
C ILE A 467 -61.54 51.06 -22.89
N LEU A 468 -61.60 50.40 -21.73
CA LEU A 468 -62.23 50.98 -20.54
C LEU A 468 -61.43 52.18 -20.02
N GLY A 469 -60.11 52.10 -19.98
CA GLY A 469 -59.21 53.16 -19.52
C GLY A 469 -59.26 54.42 -20.39
N ASP A 470 -59.59 54.28 -21.68
CA ASP A 470 -59.78 55.41 -22.59
C ASP A 470 -61.11 56.17 -22.39
N ASN A 471 -62.03 55.68 -21.54
CA ASN A 471 -63.29 56.36 -21.25
C ASN A 471 -63.10 57.56 -20.30
N ALA A 472 -63.33 58.77 -20.80
CA ALA A 472 -63.19 60.02 -20.04
C ALA A 472 -64.21 60.23 -18.89
N ASN A 473 -65.19 59.32 -18.72
CA ASN A 473 -66.24 59.40 -17.70
C ASN A 473 -65.96 58.61 -16.42
N LEU A 474 -64.78 58.00 -16.29
CA LEU A 474 -64.40 57.21 -15.10
C LEU A 474 -64.07 58.11 -13.91
N THR A 475 -64.53 57.71 -12.73
CA THR A 475 -64.10 58.30 -11.46
C THR A 475 -62.64 57.96 -11.15
N ASN A 476 -61.99 58.76 -10.30
CA ASN A 476 -60.59 58.51 -9.91
C ASN A 476 -60.37 57.12 -9.30
N GLU A 477 -61.36 56.60 -8.56
CA GLU A 477 -61.31 55.26 -7.95
C GLU A 477 -61.37 54.16 -9.03
N GLU A 478 -62.25 54.30 -10.02
CA GLU A 478 -62.36 53.36 -11.15
C GLU A 478 -61.10 53.37 -12.03
N GLN A 479 -60.49 54.54 -12.24
CA GLN A 479 -59.21 54.64 -12.97
C GLN A 479 -58.09 53.90 -12.24
N VAL A 480 -57.99 54.03 -10.91
CA VAL A 480 -57.00 53.29 -10.11
C VAL A 480 -57.23 51.78 -10.21
N VAL A 481 -58.49 51.32 -10.15
CA VAL A 481 -58.83 49.90 -10.29
C VAL A 481 -58.45 49.36 -11.69
N ILE A 482 -58.70 50.11 -12.75
CA ILE A 482 -58.32 49.71 -14.12
C ILE A 482 -56.80 49.61 -14.27
N ILE A 483 -56.04 50.57 -13.73
CA ILE A 483 -54.58 50.55 -13.75
C ILE A 483 -54.03 49.36 -12.95
N GLN A 484 -54.60 49.09 -11.78
CA GLN A 484 -54.21 47.94 -10.95
C GLN A 484 -54.52 46.61 -11.64
N ALA A 485 -55.73 46.45 -12.20
CA ALA A 485 -56.12 45.25 -12.94
C ALA A 485 -55.20 45.02 -14.16
N ARG A 486 -54.87 46.08 -14.90
CA ARG A 486 -53.93 46.03 -16.02
C ARG A 486 -52.53 45.57 -15.58
N THR A 487 -52.03 46.09 -14.47
CA THR A 487 -50.72 45.72 -13.91
C THR A 487 -50.70 44.24 -13.51
N VAL A 488 -51.75 43.76 -12.85
CA VAL A 488 -51.88 42.34 -12.45
C VAL A 488 -51.91 41.44 -13.69
N LEU A 489 -52.66 41.79 -14.74
CA LEU A 489 -52.69 41.01 -15.97
C LEU A 489 -51.34 41.03 -16.71
N THR A 490 -50.62 42.15 -16.73
CA THR A 490 -49.27 42.21 -17.31
C THR A 490 -48.29 41.30 -16.57
N LEU A 491 -48.37 41.24 -15.24
CA LEU A 491 -47.55 40.31 -14.46
C LEU A 491 -47.97 38.86 -14.76
N ALA A 492 -49.28 38.56 -14.78
CA ALA A 492 -49.78 37.23 -15.10
C ALA A 492 -49.31 36.75 -16.48
N GLU A 493 -49.31 37.62 -17.50
CA GLU A 493 -48.81 37.29 -18.84
C GLU A 493 -47.32 36.93 -18.83
N LYS A 494 -46.48 37.68 -18.09
CA LYS A 494 -45.06 37.34 -17.92
C LYS A 494 -44.87 36.00 -17.22
N TRP A 495 -45.66 35.73 -16.18
CA TRP A 495 -45.61 34.44 -15.47
C TRP A 495 -46.04 33.28 -16.37
N LEU A 496 -47.09 33.46 -17.18
CA LEU A 496 -47.53 32.45 -18.15
C LEU A 496 -46.46 32.19 -19.21
N GLN A 497 -45.84 33.22 -19.78
CA GLN A 497 -44.73 33.07 -20.72
C GLN A 497 -43.54 32.33 -20.10
N GLN A 498 -43.21 32.61 -18.83
CA GLN A 498 -42.16 31.88 -18.13
C GLN A 498 -42.51 30.40 -17.97
N ILE A 499 -43.77 30.10 -17.63
CA ILE A 499 -44.26 28.72 -17.54
C ILE A 499 -44.15 28.01 -18.89
N GLU A 500 -44.60 28.62 -19.99
CA GLU A 500 -44.51 28.06 -21.34
C GLU A 500 -43.06 27.75 -21.76
N VAL A 501 -42.12 28.65 -21.46
CA VAL A 501 -40.68 28.41 -21.71
C VAL A 501 -40.16 27.24 -20.88
N THR A 502 -40.53 27.16 -19.59
CA THR A 502 -40.12 26.04 -18.74
C THR A 502 -40.75 24.71 -19.16
N GLU A 503 -42.01 24.74 -19.59
CA GLU A 503 -42.71 23.56 -20.11
C GLU A 503 -42.04 23.06 -21.38
N SER A 504 -41.73 23.94 -22.33
CA SER A 504 -41.02 23.58 -23.57
C SER A 504 -39.64 22.99 -23.27
N ALA A 505 -38.91 23.54 -22.30
CA ALA A 505 -37.62 23.01 -21.87
C ALA A 505 -37.74 21.63 -21.19
N LEU A 506 -38.79 21.41 -20.39
CA LEU A 506 -39.08 20.11 -19.78
C LEU A 506 -39.50 19.07 -20.82
N GLN A 507 -40.34 19.45 -21.79
CA GLN A 507 -40.75 18.59 -22.90
C GLN A 507 -39.52 18.17 -23.72
N GLN A 508 -38.58 19.08 -24.00
CA GLN A 508 -37.33 18.73 -24.68
C GLN A 508 -36.50 17.74 -23.85
N LYS A 509 -36.34 17.98 -22.54
CA LYS A 509 -35.62 17.04 -21.64
C LYS A 509 -36.27 15.66 -21.59
N MET A 510 -37.60 15.60 -21.59
CA MET A 510 -38.31 14.32 -21.64
C MET A 510 -37.99 13.55 -22.92
N LEU A 511 -37.98 14.24 -24.07
CA LEU A 511 -37.63 13.64 -25.34
C LEU A 511 -36.18 13.13 -25.35
N ASP A 512 -35.24 13.91 -24.81
CA ASP A 512 -33.83 13.53 -24.71
C ASP A 512 -33.66 12.27 -23.84
N LEU A 513 -34.36 12.21 -22.70
CA LEU A 513 -34.37 11.03 -21.83
C LEU A 513 -35.00 9.81 -22.50
N GLU A 514 -36.04 9.99 -23.31
CA GLU A 514 -36.63 8.91 -24.10
C GLU A 514 -35.63 8.35 -25.13
N ASN A 515 -34.87 9.23 -25.80
CA ASN A 515 -33.83 8.84 -26.73
C ASN A 515 -32.67 8.11 -26.04
N GLU A 516 -32.19 8.60 -24.89
CA GLU A 516 -31.16 7.93 -24.09
C GLU A 516 -31.63 6.56 -23.60
N LYS A 517 -32.88 6.46 -23.14
CA LYS A 517 -33.50 5.18 -22.74
C LYS A 517 -33.51 4.19 -23.90
N GLU A 518 -33.84 4.63 -25.12
CA GLU A 518 -33.80 3.76 -26.30
C GLU A 518 -32.38 3.28 -26.59
N LEU A 519 -31.37 4.15 -26.46
CA LEU A 519 -29.97 3.79 -26.63
C LEU A 519 -29.51 2.77 -25.59
N PHE A 520 -29.83 2.98 -24.31
CA PHE A 520 -29.54 2.02 -23.25
C PHE A 520 -30.24 0.68 -23.48
N SER A 521 -31.48 0.71 -23.98
CA SER A 521 -32.20 -0.51 -24.33
C SER A 521 -31.50 -1.29 -25.45
N LYS A 522 -30.96 -0.61 -26.46
CA LYS A 522 -30.17 -1.24 -27.53
C LYS A 522 -28.87 -1.83 -26.98
N GLN A 523 -28.13 -1.07 -26.18
CA GLN A 523 -26.89 -1.54 -25.54
C GLN A 523 -27.13 -2.76 -24.65
N LYS A 524 -28.21 -2.75 -23.88
CA LYS A 524 -28.62 -3.89 -23.07
C LYS A 524 -28.87 -5.13 -23.94
N GLY A 525 -29.61 -4.97 -25.05
CA GLY A 525 -29.84 -6.06 -26.00
C GLY A 525 -28.54 -6.69 -26.53
N TYR A 526 -27.56 -5.86 -26.94
CA TYR A 526 -26.26 -6.38 -27.38
C TYR A 526 -25.50 -7.15 -26.29
N LEU A 527 -25.58 -6.69 -25.03
CA LEU A 527 -24.95 -7.38 -23.91
C LEU A 527 -25.65 -8.70 -23.57
N ASP A 528 -26.98 -8.74 -23.66
CA ASP A 528 -27.77 -9.97 -23.47
C ASP A 528 -27.41 -11.00 -24.57
N ASP A 529 -27.34 -10.57 -25.84
CA ASP A 529 -26.94 -11.43 -26.97
C ASP A 529 -25.52 -11.99 -26.80
N GLU A 530 -24.55 -11.15 -26.39
CA GLU A 530 -23.18 -11.57 -26.14
C GLU A 530 -23.08 -12.54 -24.95
N LEU A 531 -23.88 -12.32 -23.90
CA LEU A 531 -23.93 -13.20 -22.74
C LEU A 531 -24.51 -14.58 -23.12
N ASP A 532 -25.56 -14.60 -23.94
CA ASP A 532 -26.13 -15.84 -24.48
C ASP A 532 -25.12 -16.59 -25.36
N PHE A 533 -24.37 -15.88 -26.20
CA PHE A 533 -23.29 -16.47 -26.99
C PHE A 533 -22.21 -17.10 -26.12
N ARG A 534 -21.74 -16.39 -25.08
CA ARG A 534 -20.74 -16.93 -24.14
C ARG A 534 -21.26 -18.14 -23.37
N LYS A 535 -22.52 -18.12 -22.97
CA LYS A 535 -23.17 -19.25 -22.30
C LYS A 535 -23.24 -20.47 -23.23
N GLN A 536 -23.66 -20.30 -24.48
CA GLN A 536 -23.67 -21.37 -25.47
C GLN A 536 -22.26 -21.95 -25.72
N SER A 537 -21.24 -21.08 -25.83
CA SER A 537 -19.85 -21.51 -25.98
C SER A 537 -19.36 -22.30 -24.77
N LEU A 538 -19.74 -21.89 -23.56
CA LEU A 538 -19.39 -22.59 -22.32
C LEU A 538 -20.09 -23.95 -22.24
N ASP A 539 -21.39 -24.01 -22.57
CA ASP A 539 -22.16 -25.25 -22.61
C ASP A 539 -21.59 -26.24 -23.64
N GLN A 540 -21.15 -25.73 -24.80
CA GLN A 540 -20.46 -26.53 -25.81
C GLN A 540 -19.11 -27.08 -25.30
N ALA A 541 -18.32 -26.26 -24.62
CA ALA A 541 -17.07 -26.70 -24.02
C ALA A 541 -17.30 -27.76 -22.92
N HIS A 542 -18.28 -27.55 -22.04
CA HIS A 542 -18.66 -28.55 -21.04
C HIS A 542 -19.11 -29.87 -21.68
N LYS A 543 -19.89 -29.81 -22.76
CA LYS A 543 -20.28 -31.00 -23.50
C LYS A 543 -19.06 -31.74 -24.07
N GLN A 544 -18.11 -31.03 -24.66
CA GLN A 544 -16.87 -31.64 -25.17
C GLN A 544 -16.03 -32.26 -24.04
N ILE A 545 -15.96 -31.62 -22.87
CA ILE A 545 -15.28 -32.19 -21.70
C ILE A 545 -15.94 -33.50 -21.30
N LEU A 546 -17.27 -33.55 -21.19
CA LEU A 546 -17.99 -34.78 -20.86
C LEU A 546 -17.79 -35.88 -21.89
N GLU A 547 -17.77 -35.54 -23.18
CA GLU A 547 -17.47 -36.49 -24.27
C GLU A 547 -16.04 -37.04 -24.16
N LEU A 548 -15.06 -36.18 -23.90
CA LEU A 548 -13.66 -36.57 -23.69
C LEU A 548 -13.49 -37.43 -22.44
N GLU A 549 -14.16 -37.09 -21.34
CA GLU A 549 -14.18 -37.87 -20.12
C GLU A 549 -14.78 -39.26 -20.37
N ALA A 550 -15.91 -39.34 -21.07
CA ALA A 550 -16.53 -40.62 -21.44
C ALA A 550 -15.58 -41.47 -22.32
N MET A 551 -14.95 -40.87 -23.34
CA MET A 551 -13.97 -41.58 -24.17
C MET A 551 -12.74 -42.05 -23.37
N LEU A 552 -12.26 -41.27 -22.40
CA LEU A 552 -11.17 -41.66 -21.51
C LEU A 552 -11.58 -42.82 -20.59
N TYR A 553 -12.80 -42.77 -20.03
CA TYR A 553 -13.33 -43.87 -19.23
C TYR A 553 -13.45 -45.16 -20.05
N ASP A 554 -14.00 -45.09 -21.27
CA ASP A 554 -14.10 -46.24 -22.17
C ASP A 554 -12.72 -46.80 -22.55
N ALA A 555 -11.75 -45.93 -22.85
CA ALA A 555 -10.37 -46.33 -23.16
C ALA A 555 -9.67 -47.00 -21.97
N LEU A 556 -9.93 -46.54 -20.75
CA LEU A 556 -9.44 -47.16 -19.52
C LEU A 556 -10.13 -48.51 -19.23
N GLN A 557 -11.39 -48.66 -19.64
CA GLN A 557 -12.19 -49.85 -19.37
C GLN A 557 -12.00 -50.97 -20.42
N GLN A 558 -11.55 -50.64 -21.63
CA GLN A 558 -11.08 -51.66 -22.57
C GLN A 558 -9.82 -52.35 -22.00
N GLU A 559 -9.82 -53.69 -21.97
CA GLU A 559 -8.70 -54.54 -21.53
C GLU A 559 -7.35 -54.21 -22.18
N ALA A 560 -7.32 -53.42 -23.25
CA ALA A 560 -6.12 -52.88 -23.85
C ALA A 560 -5.30 -52.01 -22.88
N GLY A 561 -5.91 -51.23 -21.98
CA GLY A 561 -5.17 -50.44 -20.99
C GLY A 561 -4.41 -51.31 -19.97
N ALA A 562 -5.02 -52.43 -19.56
CA ALA A 562 -4.39 -53.43 -18.71
C ALA A 562 -3.34 -54.27 -19.48
N LYS A 563 -3.65 -54.67 -20.73
CA LYS A 563 -2.74 -55.43 -21.60
C LYS A 563 -1.52 -54.62 -22.07
N ILE A 564 -1.67 -53.31 -22.33
CA ILE A 564 -0.55 -52.40 -22.65
C ILE A 564 0.32 -52.19 -21.41
N SER A 565 -0.28 -52.10 -20.22
CA SER A 565 0.47 -52.09 -18.95
C SER A 565 1.20 -53.42 -18.67
N GLU A 566 0.71 -54.56 -19.16
CA GLU A 566 1.43 -55.84 -19.08
C GLU A 566 2.50 -56.03 -20.17
N LEU A 567 2.37 -55.36 -21.33
CA LEU A 567 3.28 -55.49 -22.48
C LEU A 567 4.44 -54.48 -22.49
N LEU A 568 4.31 -53.35 -21.80
CA LEU A 568 5.38 -52.35 -21.68
C LEU A 568 6.37 -52.75 -20.60
N SER A 569 7.67 -52.63 -20.89
CA SER A 569 8.69 -52.81 -19.84
C SER A 569 8.59 -51.70 -18.79
N GLU A 570 9.06 -51.94 -17.57
CA GLU A 570 9.06 -50.93 -16.49
C GLU A 570 9.76 -49.62 -16.91
N GLU A 571 10.76 -49.70 -17.80
CA GLU A 571 11.45 -48.53 -18.33
C GLU A 571 10.57 -47.71 -19.30
N GLU A 572 9.74 -48.37 -20.10
CA GLU A 572 8.80 -47.72 -21.02
C GLU A 572 7.62 -47.09 -20.27
N LYS A 573 7.18 -47.71 -19.17
CA LYS A 573 6.18 -47.15 -18.26
C LYS A 573 6.67 -45.88 -17.59
N GLU A 574 7.90 -45.87 -17.08
CA GLU A 574 8.45 -44.69 -16.42
C GLU A 574 8.72 -43.55 -17.43
N LYS A 575 9.12 -43.89 -18.67
CA LYS A 575 9.20 -42.93 -19.78
C LYS A 575 7.84 -42.34 -20.14
N LEU A 576 6.79 -43.17 -20.21
CA LEU A 576 5.43 -42.69 -20.48
C LEU A 576 4.89 -41.82 -19.33
N LYS A 577 5.12 -42.23 -18.08
CA LYS A 577 4.71 -41.48 -16.89
C LYS A 577 5.42 -40.13 -16.78
N SER A 578 6.72 -40.08 -17.04
CA SER A 578 7.47 -38.82 -17.09
C SER A 578 7.01 -37.92 -18.23
N ALA A 579 6.69 -38.48 -19.41
CA ALA A 579 6.12 -37.73 -20.53
C ALA A 579 4.71 -37.17 -20.21
N VAL A 580 3.85 -37.94 -19.54
CA VAL A 580 2.52 -37.49 -19.09
C VAL A 580 2.64 -36.38 -18.04
N GLU A 581 3.53 -36.53 -17.05
CA GLU A 581 3.77 -35.49 -16.05
C GLU A 581 4.42 -34.24 -16.66
N GLN A 582 5.23 -34.39 -17.70
CA GLN A 582 5.79 -33.27 -18.46
C GLN A 582 4.70 -32.55 -19.26
N TRP A 583 3.83 -33.28 -19.96
CA TRP A 583 2.68 -32.71 -20.67
C TRP A 583 1.71 -32.00 -19.72
N LYS A 584 1.40 -32.61 -18.57
CA LYS A 584 0.56 -32.00 -17.53
C LYS A 584 1.15 -30.70 -17.00
N ARG A 585 2.47 -30.67 -16.73
CA ARG A 585 3.18 -29.44 -16.34
C ARG A 585 3.09 -28.38 -17.44
N GLN A 586 3.23 -28.78 -18.70
CA GLN A 586 3.16 -27.87 -19.84
C GLN A 586 1.75 -27.29 -20.01
N VAL A 587 0.70 -28.10 -19.99
CA VAL A 587 -0.70 -27.64 -20.07
C VAL A 587 -1.04 -26.70 -18.91
N MET A 588 -0.62 -27.02 -17.68
CA MET A 588 -0.84 -26.13 -16.53
C MET A 588 -0.06 -24.81 -16.64
N SER A 589 1.11 -24.82 -17.28
CA SER A 589 1.87 -23.60 -17.56
C SER A 589 1.17 -22.75 -18.62
N GLU A 590 0.73 -23.35 -19.72
CA GLU A 590 0.03 -22.66 -20.82
C GLU A 590 -1.31 -22.06 -20.36
N LEU A 591 -2.06 -22.76 -19.49
CA LEU A 591 -3.28 -22.22 -18.89
C LEU A 591 -3.00 -20.98 -18.03
N ARG A 592 -2.00 -21.05 -17.15
CA ARG A 592 -1.61 -19.90 -16.33
C ARG A 592 -1.13 -18.72 -17.17
N GLU A 593 -0.43 -19.00 -18.26
CA GLU A 593 0.05 -17.97 -19.18
C GLU A 593 -1.12 -17.29 -19.92
N ARG A 594 -2.13 -18.06 -20.34
CA ARG A 594 -3.37 -17.51 -20.90
C ARG A 594 -4.15 -16.68 -19.89
N ASP A 595 -4.28 -17.14 -18.64
CA ASP A 595 -4.95 -16.38 -17.58
C ASP A 595 -4.20 -15.07 -17.28
N ALA A 596 -2.86 -15.11 -17.22
CA ALA A 596 -2.04 -13.91 -17.07
C ALA A 596 -2.19 -12.95 -18.26
N GLN A 597 -2.32 -13.48 -19.48
CA GLN A 597 -2.54 -12.68 -20.68
C GLN A 597 -3.90 -11.96 -20.65
N ILE A 598 -4.98 -12.67 -20.32
CA ILE A 598 -6.32 -12.09 -20.18
C ILE A 598 -6.31 -10.99 -19.10
N LEU A 599 -5.59 -11.22 -18.00
CA LEU A 599 -5.48 -10.23 -16.93
C LEU A 599 -4.73 -8.97 -17.39
N ARG A 600 -3.65 -9.10 -18.17
CA ARG A 600 -2.93 -7.98 -18.78
C ARG A 600 -3.83 -7.17 -19.72
N GLU A 601 -4.54 -7.84 -20.63
CA GLU A 601 -5.46 -7.18 -21.57
C GLU A 601 -6.58 -6.41 -20.85
N ARG A 602 -7.15 -7.00 -19.78
CA ARG A 602 -8.15 -6.31 -18.96
C ARG A 602 -7.56 -5.11 -18.21
N MET A 603 -6.34 -5.22 -17.71
CA MET A 603 -5.65 -4.12 -17.04
C MET A 603 -5.41 -2.95 -18.00
N GLU A 604 -5.00 -3.22 -19.24
CA GLU A 604 -4.78 -2.21 -20.28
C GLU A 604 -6.08 -1.49 -20.67
N LEU A 605 -7.19 -2.22 -20.78
CA LEU A 605 -8.52 -1.63 -21.03
C LEU A 605 -8.97 -0.74 -19.88
N ILE A 606 -8.73 -1.16 -18.62
CA ILE A 606 -9.04 -0.35 -17.44
C ILE A 606 -8.19 0.92 -17.41
N GLN A 607 -6.89 0.82 -17.73
CA GLN A 607 -6.00 1.99 -17.81
C GLN A 607 -6.45 2.97 -18.89
N HIS A 608 -6.84 2.48 -20.08
CA HIS A 608 -7.40 3.31 -21.13
C HIS A 608 -8.70 4.01 -20.68
N ALA A 609 -9.62 3.29 -20.04
CA ALA A 609 -10.87 3.85 -19.53
C ALA A 609 -10.62 4.92 -18.45
N GLN A 610 -9.65 4.68 -17.55
CA GLN A 610 -9.23 5.66 -16.54
C GLN A 610 -8.63 6.92 -17.17
N GLN A 611 -7.82 6.78 -18.22
CA GLN A 611 -7.22 7.91 -18.93
C GLN A 611 -8.27 8.75 -19.68
N VAL A 612 -9.28 8.11 -20.29
CA VAL A 612 -10.42 8.81 -20.90
C VAL A 612 -11.27 9.50 -19.83
N GLY A 613 -11.51 8.85 -18.69
CA GLY A 613 -12.23 9.44 -17.56
C GLY A 613 -11.54 10.69 -17.00
N LEU A 614 -10.20 10.66 -16.87
CA LEU A 614 -9.40 11.83 -16.47
C LEU A 614 -9.49 12.95 -17.52
N GLY A 615 -9.49 12.62 -18.81
CA GLY A 615 -9.65 13.59 -19.89
C GLY A 615 -11.03 14.25 -19.90
N LEU A 616 -12.10 13.50 -19.61
CA LEU A 616 -13.46 14.03 -19.47
C LEU A 616 -13.60 14.91 -18.22
N ALA A 617 -13.04 14.50 -17.08
CA ALA A 617 -13.03 15.29 -15.85
C ALA A 617 -12.29 16.64 -16.01
N ALA A 618 -11.17 16.65 -16.76
CA ALA A 618 -10.47 17.89 -17.08
C ALA A 618 -11.30 18.82 -17.97
N ARG A 619 -12.08 18.25 -18.90
CA ARG A 619 -12.95 18.99 -19.82
C ARG A 619 -14.20 19.54 -19.12
N GLU A 620 -14.74 18.82 -18.14
CA GLU A 620 -15.76 19.35 -17.24
C GLU A 620 -15.21 20.49 -16.37
N GLY A 621 -14.00 20.34 -15.81
CA GLY A 621 -13.32 21.42 -15.05
C GLY A 621 -13.20 22.72 -15.85
N GLN A 622 -12.82 22.64 -17.13
CA GLN A 622 -12.79 23.80 -18.03
C GLN A 622 -14.17 24.41 -18.30
N SER A 623 -15.24 23.61 -18.31
CA SER A 623 -16.62 24.08 -18.46
C SER A 623 -17.10 24.85 -17.22
N TRP A 624 -16.66 24.44 -16.03
CA TRP A 624 -16.90 25.17 -14.77
C TRP A 624 -16.15 26.52 -14.77
N GLU A 625 -14.88 26.54 -15.18
CA GLU A 625 -14.10 27.79 -15.30
C GLU A 625 -14.72 28.77 -16.31
N LEU A 626 -15.21 28.27 -17.45
CA LEU A 626 -15.93 29.09 -18.43
C LEU A 626 -17.27 29.64 -17.90
N SER A 627 -17.96 28.88 -17.04
CA SER A 627 -19.20 29.32 -16.40
C SER A 627 -18.94 30.40 -15.34
N GLU A 628 -17.87 30.28 -14.55
CA GLU A 628 -17.45 31.34 -13.61
C GLU A 628 -17.05 32.62 -14.36
N LEU A 629 -16.27 32.51 -15.45
CA LEU A 629 -15.92 33.66 -16.29
C LEU A 629 -17.15 34.35 -16.89
N GLY A 630 -18.18 33.58 -17.27
CA GLY A 630 -19.47 34.11 -17.72
C GLY A 630 -20.22 34.89 -16.65
N GLN A 631 -20.21 34.42 -15.40
CA GLN A 631 -20.80 35.13 -14.26
C GLN A 631 -20.05 36.42 -13.93
N PHE A 632 -18.72 36.41 -14.00
CA PHE A 632 -17.90 37.62 -13.83
C PHE A 632 -18.15 38.67 -14.92
N LEU A 633 -18.24 38.26 -16.19
CA LEU A 633 -18.57 39.15 -17.30
C LEU A 633 -19.97 39.73 -17.17
N PHE A 634 -20.95 38.94 -16.72
CA PHE A 634 -22.31 39.40 -16.49
C PHE A 634 -22.37 40.46 -15.39
N LEU A 635 -21.70 40.22 -14.25
CA LEU A 635 -21.62 41.21 -13.16
C LEU A 635 -20.91 42.49 -13.62
N PHE A 636 -19.80 42.37 -14.34
CA PHE A 636 -19.07 43.53 -14.87
C PHE A 636 -19.92 44.39 -15.81
N LEU A 637 -20.66 43.76 -16.73
CA LEU A 637 -21.59 44.45 -17.62
C LEU A 637 -22.76 45.08 -16.86
N PHE A 638 -23.31 44.38 -15.85
CA PHE A 638 -24.41 44.88 -15.03
C PHE A 638 -24.00 46.13 -14.23
N PHE A 639 -22.82 46.12 -13.59
CA PHE A 639 -22.30 47.29 -12.88
C PHE A 639 -21.92 48.45 -13.81
N SER A 640 -21.40 48.14 -15.01
CA SER A 640 -21.10 49.16 -16.02
C SER A 640 -22.37 49.84 -16.54
N LEU A 641 -23.44 49.08 -16.80
CA LEU A 641 -24.74 49.61 -17.20
C LEU A 641 -25.40 50.41 -16.06
N ALA A 642 -25.32 49.94 -14.82
CA ALA A 642 -25.83 50.67 -13.66
C ALA A 642 -25.09 52.01 -13.47
N PHE A 643 -23.77 52.04 -13.73
CA PHE A 643 -22.97 53.27 -13.66
C PHE A 643 -23.33 54.26 -14.78
N ILE A 644 -23.54 53.78 -16.01
CA ILE A 644 -23.96 54.60 -17.16
C ILE A 644 -25.38 55.14 -16.98
N LEU A 645 -26.28 54.40 -16.33
CA LEU A 645 -27.65 54.84 -16.04
C LEU A 645 -27.73 55.79 -14.83
N TRP A 646 -26.69 55.84 -14.00
CA TRP A 646 -26.59 56.74 -12.84
C TRP A 646 -25.89 58.07 -13.19
N SER A 647 -25.03 58.09 -14.22
CA SER A 647 -24.43 59.30 -14.80
C SER A 647 -25.35 59.98 -15.80
#